data_AF-A0A3A4UB00-F1
#
_entry.id   AF-A0A3A4UB00-F1
#
_cell.length_a   1.000
_cell.length_b   1.000
_cell.length_c   1.000
_cell.angle_alpha   90.00
_cell.angle_beta   90.00
_cell.angle_gamma   90.00
#
_symmetry.space_group_name_H-M   'P 1'
#
loop_
_entity.id
_entity.type
_entity.pdbx_description
1 polymer ?
#
loop_
_entity_poly.entity_id
_entity_poly.type
_entity_poly.pdbx_seq_one_letter_code
_entity_poly.pdbx_strand_id
1 'polypeptide(L)'
;MVARARRRRKARTFEMPRLGGLARMRRRRGDRDRFLGFGLITLGLVLISSSSPGGVARAALGAVSLSVLETYNWDGTPGEGTIDFGVVSPDAPVTVASALVLGVSSDLEWRLSAWAGAAPSGCLLEESPAGSGLWTALLPAATVLSSSEAPCVDRHVTRDMRMSVEWTLMPGVYTIQVFYEAAFTDDTAPSGTVSVNGGSVYANSTLVSLDLSAADDSGIVDAVSLSDDGATWSEWQDYGPSVSWTLPEGDGEKTVWVRFRDRAGNVSEAVWDTIILDTVPPSVSEVAAGSLTPTTADVTWTTDEPATSQVEYGLDSSYGSSSGLDPSLVTGHTVVLSGLGSGTTYHYRVVSADPAGNVTYSEDHTFTTRLAAPSLSATSRRHAGTYYFDLSWTSSTGATGYNVYERDASVPGSTFTCVTVPPLTGTTYSVRLPDPPYEFEYYVTAVNPATPDESDPSNVVVALGNQPPLPPAISNIVATPGRFDCVITWNTDEPATSEVRWGTSPGSYPYSTPVDPTLVTSHSMTISGLDAGTTYYFIVVSEDTTGDAGTSAEQWFQTLPRTVPPAPLNLRVERLIGRGNKVKLLWDPAPMALGYTLYSLDLLDPGAGWVALTSLPGSANPYEDTEFVDGRYGPHGTYHFEYYVVAWNELGVSAESNHVEHIESKL
;
A
#
# COMPACT_ATOMS: atom_id res chain seq x y z
N MET A 1 -12.51 -50.32 -3.44
CA MET A 1 -13.93 -50.07 -3.10
C MET A 1 -14.42 -48.94 -4.02
N VAL A 2 -15.41 -49.14 -4.90
CA VAL A 2 -16.87 -49.21 -4.60
C VAL A 2 -17.31 -47.87 -3.98
N ALA A 3 -17.84 -46.87 -4.71
CA ALA A 3 -19.01 -46.79 -5.61
C ALA A 3 -20.38 -46.62 -4.92
N ARG A 4 -21.09 -45.57 -5.38
CA ARG A 4 -22.56 -45.29 -5.40
C ARG A 4 -23.06 -44.14 -4.49
N ALA A 5 -24.11 -43.37 -4.85
CA ALA A 5 -24.78 -43.09 -6.14
C ALA A 5 -25.93 -42.07 -6.00
N ARG A 6 -26.31 -41.41 -7.12
CA ARG A 6 -27.68 -40.89 -7.47
C ARG A 6 -28.21 -39.73 -6.60
N ARG A 7 -29.07 -38.79 -7.04
CA ARG A 7 -30.11 -38.59 -8.10
C ARG A 7 -30.19 -37.05 -8.35
N ARG A 8 -30.72 -36.43 -9.42
CA ARG A 8 -31.21 -36.81 -10.78
C ARG A 8 -31.39 -35.50 -11.60
N ARG A 9 -31.14 -35.47 -12.92
CA ARG A 9 -31.61 -34.39 -13.84
C ARG A 9 -32.82 -34.87 -14.66
N LYS A 10 -33.66 -33.94 -15.14
CA LYS A 10 -34.64 -34.16 -16.23
C LYS A 10 -34.59 -32.95 -17.18
N ALA A 11 -34.07 -33.16 -18.38
CA ALA A 11 -34.34 -32.31 -19.54
C ALA A 11 -35.27 -33.08 -20.49
N ARG A 12 -35.99 -32.38 -21.38
CA ARG A 12 -36.84 -32.99 -22.42
C ARG A 12 -36.33 -32.60 -23.80
N THR A 13 -36.35 -33.59 -24.68
CA THR A 13 -35.81 -33.61 -26.05
C THR A 13 -36.88 -33.31 -27.09
N PHE A 14 -36.50 -32.87 -28.30
CA PHE A 14 -36.84 -33.43 -29.63
C PHE A 14 -36.18 -32.54 -30.71
N GLU A 15 -35.08 -32.91 -31.37
CA GLU A 15 -34.88 -33.84 -32.51
C GLU A 15 -35.28 -33.32 -33.91
N MET A 16 -34.27 -33.25 -34.82
CA MET A 16 -34.39 -33.10 -36.28
C MET A 16 -34.38 -34.48 -36.96
N PRO A 17 -34.72 -34.54 -38.26
CA PRO A 17 -33.99 -35.42 -39.19
C PRO A 17 -33.43 -34.69 -40.43
N ARG A 18 -32.38 -35.26 -41.04
CA ARG A 18 -31.67 -34.74 -42.23
C ARG A 18 -32.07 -35.44 -43.53
N LEU A 19 -32.09 -34.65 -44.62
CA LEU A 19 -31.67 -34.93 -46.01
C LEU A 19 -31.84 -36.32 -46.65
N GLY A 20 -32.44 -36.34 -47.85
CA GLY A 20 -32.13 -37.31 -48.90
C GLY A 20 -33.04 -37.24 -50.13
N GLY A 21 -32.47 -37.20 -51.34
CA GLY A 21 -33.19 -37.53 -52.59
C GLY A 21 -33.03 -36.56 -53.77
N LEU A 22 -32.26 -36.94 -54.79
CA LEU A 22 -32.32 -36.32 -56.12
C LEU A 22 -33.57 -36.78 -56.89
N ALA A 23 -34.13 -35.94 -57.78
CA ALA A 23 -34.26 -36.29 -59.22
C ALA A 23 -35.02 -35.23 -60.06
N ARG A 24 -34.57 -35.12 -61.32
CA ARG A 24 -35.17 -34.36 -62.44
C ARG A 24 -36.67 -34.64 -62.65
N MET A 25 -37.44 -33.62 -63.08
CA MET A 25 -38.67 -33.82 -63.85
C MET A 25 -38.50 -33.41 -65.33
N ARG A 26 -39.20 -34.13 -66.22
CA ARG A 26 -39.17 -33.96 -67.68
C ARG A 26 -40.60 -34.12 -68.24
N ARG A 27 -40.93 -33.34 -69.27
CA ARG A 27 -42.23 -33.21 -69.98
C ARG A 27 -43.09 -34.48 -70.21
N ARG A 28 -44.43 -34.32 -70.14
CA ARG A 28 -45.53 -34.70 -71.09
C ARG A 28 -46.88 -34.27 -70.45
N ARG A 29 -47.95 -33.75 -71.07
CA ARG A 29 -48.59 -33.72 -72.42
C ARG A 29 -49.68 -34.80 -72.64
N GLY A 30 -50.94 -34.36 -72.80
CA GLY A 30 -52.15 -35.15 -73.16
C GLY A 30 -52.91 -35.72 -71.94
N ASP A 31 -54.24 -35.90 -71.95
CA ASP A 31 -55.24 -35.65 -73.00
C ASP A 31 -56.67 -35.45 -72.42
N ARG A 32 -57.60 -35.11 -73.34
CA ARG A 32 -59.05 -34.82 -73.30
C ARG A 32 -60.03 -35.77 -72.58
N ASP A 33 -61.17 -35.21 -72.15
CA ASP A 33 -62.57 -35.52 -72.56
C ASP A 33 -63.49 -34.42 -71.93
N ARG A 34 -64.48 -33.74 -72.55
CA ARG A 34 -65.59 -34.00 -73.49
C ARG A 34 -66.80 -34.78 -72.93
N PHE A 35 -67.87 -34.05 -72.61
CA PHE A 35 -69.27 -34.48 -72.82
C PHE A 35 -70.17 -33.29 -73.22
N LEU A 36 -71.34 -33.59 -73.80
CA LEU A 36 -72.20 -32.69 -74.61
C LEU A 36 -73.68 -32.71 -74.17
N GLY A 37 -74.43 -31.64 -74.48
CA GLY A 37 -75.91 -31.60 -74.52
C GLY A 37 -76.43 -30.17 -74.23
N PHE A 38 -76.81 -29.30 -75.18
CA PHE A 38 -77.77 -29.28 -76.31
C PHE A 38 -79.16 -28.67 -76.00
N GLY A 39 -79.55 -27.66 -76.80
CA GLY A 39 -80.90 -27.07 -76.91
C GLY A 39 -80.96 -25.59 -76.51
N LEU A 40 -81.53 -24.64 -77.27
CA LEU A 40 -82.00 -24.66 -78.67
C LEU A 40 -81.93 -23.21 -79.26
N ILE A 41 -82.14 -23.05 -80.57
CA ILE A 41 -81.91 -21.82 -81.36
C ILE A 41 -83.23 -21.05 -81.62
N THR A 42 -83.19 -19.70 -81.60
CA THR A 42 -83.92 -18.89 -82.60
C THR A 42 -83.22 -17.56 -82.92
N LEU A 43 -83.14 -17.21 -84.21
CA LEU A 43 -82.78 -15.87 -84.70
C LEU A 43 -83.95 -14.89 -84.55
N GLY A 44 -83.65 -13.59 -84.46
CA GLY A 44 -84.65 -12.52 -84.41
C GLY A 44 -84.10 -11.17 -84.85
N LEU A 45 -83.45 -11.10 -86.02
CA LEU A 45 -83.01 -9.81 -86.58
C LEU A 45 -84.22 -9.03 -87.10
N VAL A 46 -84.71 -8.08 -86.29
CA VAL A 46 -85.78 -7.16 -86.68
C VAL A 46 -85.18 -5.79 -87.03
N LEU A 47 -84.98 -5.59 -88.33
CA LEU A 47 -84.81 -4.25 -88.91
C LEU A 47 -86.14 -3.50 -88.81
N ILE A 48 -86.27 -2.59 -87.84
CA ILE A 48 -87.23 -1.49 -87.95
C ILE A 48 -86.47 -0.30 -88.54
N SER A 49 -86.50 -0.22 -89.86
CA SER A 49 -86.23 1.02 -90.57
C SER A 49 -87.42 1.96 -90.41
N SER A 50 -87.40 2.83 -89.40
CA SER A 50 -88.31 3.97 -89.36
C SER A 50 -87.82 5.02 -90.35
N SER A 51 -88.29 4.92 -91.60
CA SER A 51 -88.04 5.93 -92.62
C SER A 51 -88.68 7.26 -92.23
N SER A 52 -87.89 8.33 -92.14
CA SER A 52 -88.37 9.71 -92.13
C SER A 52 -88.47 10.23 -93.57
N PRO A 53 -89.67 10.58 -94.08
CA PRO A 53 -89.82 11.21 -95.39
C PRO A 53 -90.02 12.72 -95.20
N GLY A 54 -88.97 13.54 -95.35
CA GLY A 54 -89.07 14.94 -94.89
C GLY A 54 -88.04 15.98 -95.35
N GLY A 55 -87.43 15.85 -96.54
CA GLY A 55 -86.98 17.04 -97.29
C GLY A 55 -85.50 17.50 -97.17
N VAL A 56 -84.95 17.79 -98.36
CA VAL A 56 -83.77 18.62 -98.67
C VAL A 56 -82.40 18.08 -98.23
N ALA A 57 -81.66 17.54 -99.21
CA ALA A 57 -80.26 17.17 -99.06
C ALA A 57 -79.34 18.39 -98.85
N ARG A 58 -78.40 18.28 -97.90
CA ARG A 58 -77.12 19.01 -97.92
C ARG A 58 -75.98 18.06 -97.53
N ALA A 59 -74.84 18.24 -98.21
CA ALA A 59 -73.76 17.27 -98.20
C ALA A 59 -72.85 17.41 -96.97
N ALA A 60 -72.59 16.29 -96.30
CA ALA A 60 -71.52 16.11 -95.33
C ALA A 60 -71.20 14.61 -95.19
N LEU A 61 -70.55 14.03 -96.20
CA LEU A 61 -69.78 12.81 -95.99
C LEU A 61 -68.54 13.20 -95.17
N GLY A 62 -68.46 12.75 -93.93
CA GLY A 62 -67.27 12.89 -93.11
C GLY A 62 -67.48 12.28 -91.73
N ALA A 63 -66.85 11.14 -91.50
CA ALA A 63 -66.74 10.59 -90.16
C ALA A 63 -65.87 11.54 -89.31
N VAL A 64 -66.37 11.92 -88.14
CA VAL A 64 -65.53 12.49 -87.09
C VAL A 64 -64.92 11.33 -86.33
N SER A 65 -63.62 11.12 -86.52
CA SER A 65 -62.79 10.26 -85.66
C SER A 65 -62.18 11.12 -84.56
N LEU A 66 -62.32 10.67 -83.31
CA LEU A 66 -61.73 11.30 -82.13
C LEU A 66 -60.85 10.29 -81.39
N SER A 67 -59.57 10.61 -81.28
CA SER A 67 -58.59 9.85 -80.49
C SER A 67 -58.12 10.69 -79.31
N VAL A 68 -58.07 10.10 -78.11
CA VAL A 68 -57.35 10.71 -76.98
C VAL A 68 -55.85 10.51 -77.20
N LEU A 69 -55.05 11.54 -76.92
CA LEU A 69 -53.59 11.47 -76.90
C LEU A 69 -53.08 11.71 -75.46
N GLU A 70 -52.24 10.77 -75.00
CA GLU A 70 -51.38 10.78 -73.80
C GLU A 70 -51.98 10.49 -72.41
N THR A 71 -51.23 9.69 -71.64
CA THR A 71 -51.29 9.49 -70.19
C THR A 71 -49.86 9.52 -69.66
N TYR A 72 -49.59 10.33 -68.63
CA TYR A 72 -48.25 10.49 -68.04
C TYR A 72 -48.10 9.68 -66.76
N ASN A 73 -46.91 9.11 -66.56
CA ASN A 73 -46.45 8.60 -65.27
C ASN A 73 -45.90 9.75 -64.39
N TRP A 74 -45.73 9.51 -63.09
CA TRP A 74 -45.17 10.48 -62.12
C TRP A 74 -43.77 11.01 -62.49
N ASP A 75 -42.97 10.23 -63.22
CA ASP A 75 -41.64 10.62 -63.71
C ASP A 75 -41.66 11.38 -65.06
N GLY A 76 -42.85 11.70 -65.58
CA GLY A 76 -43.03 12.33 -66.89
C GLY A 76 -42.80 11.40 -68.08
N THR A 77 -42.62 10.08 -67.88
CA THR A 77 -42.51 9.13 -69.00
C THR A 77 -43.87 8.82 -69.64
N PRO A 78 -43.93 8.57 -70.96
CA PRO A 78 -45.17 8.17 -71.62
C PRO A 78 -45.58 6.73 -71.28
N GLY A 79 -46.82 6.53 -70.84
CA GLY A 79 -47.47 5.23 -70.85
C GLY A 79 -48.10 4.91 -72.22
N GLU A 80 -48.10 3.64 -72.65
CA GLU A 80 -48.71 3.24 -73.93
C GLU A 80 -50.22 2.96 -73.81
N GLY A 81 -51.03 3.74 -74.53
CA GLY A 81 -52.47 3.51 -74.66
C GLY A 81 -53.13 4.44 -75.69
N THR A 82 -54.21 3.99 -76.33
CA THR A 82 -55.02 4.82 -77.23
C THR A 82 -56.48 4.38 -77.14
N ILE A 83 -57.40 5.34 -77.01
CA ILE A 83 -58.85 5.10 -77.06
C ILE A 83 -59.41 5.83 -78.29
N ASP A 84 -60.03 5.07 -79.18
CA ASP A 84 -60.75 5.55 -80.36
C ASP A 84 -62.26 5.57 -80.04
N PHE A 85 -62.88 6.73 -80.18
CA PHE A 85 -64.32 6.91 -79.95
C PHE A 85 -65.20 6.53 -81.15
N GLY A 86 -64.59 6.13 -82.28
CA GLY A 86 -65.32 5.72 -83.49
C GLY A 86 -65.95 6.90 -84.24
N VAL A 87 -67.07 6.64 -84.92
CA VAL A 87 -67.75 7.62 -85.78
C VAL A 87 -68.93 8.26 -85.05
N VAL A 88 -68.90 9.57 -84.85
CA VAL A 88 -69.96 10.34 -84.16
C VAL A 88 -70.91 11.01 -85.18
N SER A 89 -72.22 11.07 -84.86
CA SER A 89 -73.28 11.67 -85.68
C SER A 89 -74.09 12.70 -84.86
N PRO A 90 -74.60 13.81 -85.44
CA PRO A 90 -75.31 14.86 -84.68
C PRO A 90 -76.66 14.45 -84.06
N ASP A 91 -77.27 13.36 -84.55
CA ASP A 91 -78.62 12.91 -84.12
C ASP A 91 -78.65 12.18 -82.76
N ALA A 92 -77.51 11.76 -82.21
CA ALA A 92 -77.45 11.10 -80.90
C ALA A 92 -76.08 11.29 -80.23
N PRO A 93 -76.02 11.54 -78.91
CA PRO A 93 -74.76 11.46 -78.17
C PRO A 93 -74.22 10.03 -78.27
N VAL A 94 -73.01 9.88 -78.78
CA VAL A 94 -72.37 8.56 -78.89
C VAL A 94 -71.74 8.23 -77.55
N THR A 95 -72.47 7.45 -76.75
CA THR A 95 -71.92 6.79 -75.56
C THR A 95 -70.95 5.71 -76.01
N VAL A 96 -69.66 5.98 -75.88
CA VAL A 96 -68.62 4.97 -76.12
C VAL A 96 -68.43 4.20 -74.83
N ALA A 97 -69.08 3.05 -74.73
CA ALA A 97 -68.98 2.13 -73.60
C ALA A 97 -67.63 1.38 -73.59
N SER A 98 -66.55 2.14 -73.44
CA SER A 98 -65.19 1.67 -73.19
C SER A 98 -64.76 2.23 -71.86
N ALA A 99 -64.91 1.44 -70.80
CA ALA A 99 -64.52 1.80 -69.44
C ALA A 99 -63.04 2.23 -69.39
N LEU A 100 -62.78 3.51 -69.15
CA LEU A 100 -61.43 3.97 -68.81
C LEU A 100 -61.18 3.56 -67.36
N VAL A 101 -60.27 2.60 -67.17
CA VAL A 101 -59.84 2.13 -65.85
C VAL A 101 -58.56 2.86 -65.48
N LEU A 102 -58.67 3.83 -64.58
CA LEU A 102 -57.52 4.52 -63.99
C LEU A 102 -57.15 3.79 -62.69
N GLY A 103 -56.01 3.12 -62.67
CA GLY A 103 -55.48 2.50 -61.45
C GLY A 103 -54.59 3.49 -60.71
N VAL A 104 -54.96 3.84 -59.47
CA VAL A 104 -54.04 4.49 -58.54
C VAL A 104 -53.68 3.46 -57.47
N SER A 105 -52.41 3.07 -57.43
CA SER A 105 -51.81 2.24 -56.40
C SER A 105 -50.95 3.14 -55.52
N SER A 106 -51.41 3.37 -54.29
CA SER A 106 -50.79 4.24 -53.30
C SER A 106 -51.29 3.83 -51.93
N ASP A 107 -50.36 3.75 -50.97
CA ASP A 107 -50.62 3.60 -49.55
C ASP A 107 -50.81 4.96 -48.83
N LEU A 108 -50.46 6.07 -49.46
CA LEU A 108 -50.71 7.45 -49.01
C LEU A 108 -52.01 8.06 -49.53
N GLU A 109 -52.46 9.14 -48.89
CA GLU A 109 -53.58 9.97 -49.36
C GLU A 109 -53.33 10.54 -50.77
N TRP A 110 -54.32 10.45 -51.66
CA TRP A 110 -54.18 10.93 -53.03
C TRP A 110 -55.47 11.51 -53.62
N ARG A 111 -55.29 12.36 -54.62
CA ARG A 111 -56.34 12.96 -55.44
C ARG A 111 -56.04 12.75 -56.93
N LEU A 112 -56.98 12.13 -57.64
CA LEU A 112 -57.00 11.95 -59.08
C LEU A 112 -57.91 13.00 -59.71
N SER A 113 -57.34 13.89 -60.51
CA SER A 113 -58.06 14.93 -61.26
C SER A 113 -57.91 14.72 -62.76
N ALA A 114 -58.83 15.27 -63.55
CA ALA A 114 -58.77 15.26 -65.02
C ALA A 114 -59.28 16.56 -65.64
N TRP A 115 -58.76 16.92 -66.81
CA TRP A 115 -59.26 18.02 -67.63
C TRP A 115 -59.15 17.70 -69.12
N ALA A 116 -59.99 18.35 -69.92
CA ALA A 116 -59.88 18.31 -71.37
C ALA A 116 -58.94 19.42 -71.88
N GLY A 117 -58.22 19.14 -72.96
CA GLY A 117 -57.68 20.20 -73.81
C GLY A 117 -58.79 21.03 -74.45
N ALA A 118 -58.44 22.08 -75.20
CA ALA A 118 -59.42 22.93 -75.86
C ALA A 118 -60.29 22.13 -76.86
N ALA A 119 -61.55 21.88 -76.51
CA ALA A 119 -62.50 21.21 -77.38
C ALA A 119 -62.87 22.11 -78.58
N PRO A 120 -63.12 21.54 -79.77
CA PRO A 120 -63.70 22.28 -80.90
C PRO A 120 -65.03 22.94 -80.52
N SER A 121 -65.30 24.13 -81.08
CA SER A 121 -66.54 24.86 -80.82
C SER A 121 -67.75 24.01 -81.23
N GLY A 122 -68.64 23.72 -80.27
CA GLY A 122 -69.77 22.81 -80.43
C GLY A 122 -69.54 21.37 -79.96
N CYS A 123 -68.36 21.02 -79.42
CA CYS A 123 -68.12 19.73 -78.78
C CYS A 123 -68.04 19.87 -77.25
N LEU A 124 -68.61 18.90 -76.53
CA LEU A 124 -68.52 18.77 -75.07
C LEU A 124 -68.10 17.35 -74.71
N LEU A 125 -66.93 17.20 -74.08
CA LEU A 125 -66.51 15.94 -73.46
C LEU A 125 -67.18 15.82 -72.10
N GLU A 126 -67.75 14.66 -71.81
CA GLU A 126 -68.42 14.38 -70.54
C GLU A 126 -67.91 13.07 -69.94
N GLU A 127 -67.73 13.05 -68.62
CA GLU A 127 -67.39 11.86 -67.84
C GLU A 127 -68.58 11.42 -66.98
N SER A 128 -68.60 10.15 -66.62
CA SER A 128 -69.51 9.59 -65.62
C SER A 128 -68.80 8.52 -64.79
N PRO A 129 -69.01 8.45 -63.47
CA PRO A 129 -68.73 7.25 -62.69
C PRO A 129 -69.43 6.04 -63.31
N ALA A 130 -68.67 4.97 -63.57
CA ALA A 130 -69.14 3.90 -64.44
C ALA A 130 -70.50 3.31 -64.00
N GLY A 131 -71.47 3.30 -64.92
CA GLY A 131 -72.84 2.85 -64.66
C GLY A 131 -73.72 3.77 -63.80
N SER A 132 -73.28 4.99 -63.42
CA SER A 132 -74.09 5.92 -62.63
C SER A 132 -75.14 6.69 -63.45
N GLY A 133 -74.90 6.90 -64.75
CA GLY A 133 -75.80 7.60 -65.67
C GLY A 133 -75.89 9.11 -65.47
N LEU A 134 -75.20 9.68 -64.48
CA LEU A 134 -75.03 11.11 -64.29
C LEU A 134 -73.74 11.56 -64.99
N TRP A 135 -73.86 12.55 -65.88
CA TRP A 135 -72.76 13.00 -66.74
C TRP A 135 -72.32 14.41 -66.37
N THR A 136 -71.01 14.60 -66.26
CA THR A 136 -70.37 15.86 -65.89
C THR A 136 -69.49 16.32 -67.04
N ALA A 137 -69.56 17.59 -67.43
CA ALA A 137 -68.68 18.16 -68.44
C ALA A 137 -67.22 18.23 -67.94
N LEU A 138 -66.29 17.62 -68.70
CA LEU A 138 -64.86 17.85 -68.52
C LEU A 138 -64.48 19.17 -69.19
N LEU A 139 -64.38 20.21 -68.37
CA LEU A 139 -63.98 21.55 -68.80
C LEU A 139 -62.44 21.63 -68.96
N PRO A 140 -61.91 22.74 -69.51
CA PRO A 140 -60.47 23.02 -69.53
C PRO A 140 -59.83 23.22 -68.14
N ALA A 141 -60.63 23.24 -67.07
CA ALA A 141 -60.18 23.30 -65.68
C ALA A 141 -60.27 21.91 -65.02
N ALA A 142 -59.27 21.58 -64.21
CA ALA A 142 -59.17 20.30 -63.52
C ALA A 142 -60.40 19.98 -62.65
N THR A 143 -61.06 18.86 -62.98
CA THR A 143 -62.20 18.30 -62.26
C THR A 143 -61.73 17.09 -61.45
N VAL A 144 -62.13 16.98 -60.19
CA VAL A 144 -61.73 15.84 -59.34
C VAL A 144 -62.54 14.61 -59.73
N LEU A 145 -61.85 13.55 -60.17
CA LEU A 145 -62.50 12.28 -60.48
C LEU A 145 -62.63 11.41 -59.23
N SER A 146 -61.59 11.36 -58.40
CA SER A 146 -61.61 10.60 -57.14
C SER A 146 -60.56 11.15 -56.18
N SER A 147 -60.80 10.97 -54.89
CA SER A 147 -59.78 11.04 -53.85
C SER A 147 -59.88 9.79 -52.97
N SER A 148 -58.88 9.59 -52.12
CA SER A 148 -58.91 8.58 -51.06
C SER A 148 -58.21 9.14 -49.84
N GLU A 149 -58.95 9.29 -48.74
CA GLU A 149 -58.40 9.55 -47.40
C GLU A 149 -57.59 8.32 -46.91
N ALA A 150 -56.57 8.53 -46.08
CA ALA A 150 -55.76 7.43 -45.53
C ALA A 150 -56.55 6.56 -44.53
N PRO A 151 -56.26 5.25 -44.40
CA PRO A 151 -55.25 4.47 -45.12
C PRO A 151 -55.72 4.07 -46.53
N CYS A 152 -54.90 4.33 -47.54
CA CYS A 152 -55.28 4.08 -48.92
C CYS A 152 -55.10 2.60 -49.33
N VAL A 153 -56.02 2.14 -50.17
CA VAL A 153 -56.02 0.79 -50.76
C VAL A 153 -56.07 0.95 -52.28
N ASP A 154 -55.35 0.10 -53.02
CA ASP A 154 -55.36 0.04 -54.48
C ASP A 154 -56.75 0.25 -55.07
N ARG A 155 -56.97 1.41 -55.71
CA ARG A 155 -58.29 1.80 -56.19
C ARG A 155 -58.29 1.92 -57.71
N HIS A 156 -59.08 1.04 -58.31
CA HIS A 156 -59.41 1.12 -59.72
C HIS A 156 -60.60 2.08 -59.88
N VAL A 157 -60.34 3.27 -60.38
CA VAL A 157 -61.35 4.29 -60.68
C VAL A 157 -61.82 4.09 -62.11
N THR A 158 -62.97 3.46 -62.28
CA THR A 158 -63.58 3.26 -63.60
C THR A 158 -64.46 4.46 -63.98
N ARG A 159 -64.25 5.00 -65.18
CA ARG A 159 -65.01 6.11 -65.74
C ARG A 159 -65.53 5.78 -67.13
N ASP A 160 -66.81 6.07 -67.35
CA ASP A 160 -67.43 6.07 -68.67
C ASP A 160 -67.23 7.47 -69.28
N MET A 161 -66.90 7.53 -70.57
CA MET A 161 -66.63 8.79 -71.29
C MET A 161 -67.59 8.90 -72.48
N ARG A 162 -68.13 10.10 -72.74
CA ARG A 162 -68.90 10.36 -73.97
C ARG A 162 -68.55 11.72 -74.57
N MET A 163 -68.86 11.86 -75.85
CA MET A 163 -68.80 13.14 -76.56
C MET A 163 -70.20 13.56 -76.99
N SER A 164 -70.61 14.76 -76.59
CA SER A 164 -71.81 15.43 -77.10
C SER A 164 -71.37 16.45 -78.16
N VAL A 165 -72.03 16.45 -79.33
CA VAL A 165 -71.66 17.28 -80.48
C VAL A 165 -72.87 18.07 -80.98
N GLU A 166 -72.71 19.39 -81.14
CA GLU A 166 -73.70 20.27 -81.72
C GLU A 166 -73.70 20.24 -83.25
N TRP A 167 -74.88 20.51 -83.81
CA TRP A 167 -75.19 20.50 -85.24
C TRP A 167 -74.41 21.49 -86.13
N THR A 168 -73.58 22.33 -85.53
CA THR A 168 -72.78 23.38 -86.17
C THR A 168 -71.36 22.96 -86.52
N LEU A 169 -70.91 21.77 -86.07
CA LEU A 169 -69.56 21.27 -86.33
C LEU A 169 -69.37 20.91 -87.82
N MET A 170 -68.20 21.26 -88.38
CA MET A 170 -67.83 20.83 -89.74
C MET A 170 -67.31 19.38 -89.72
N PRO A 171 -67.41 18.62 -90.84
CA PRO A 171 -66.84 17.27 -90.90
C PRO A 171 -65.31 17.32 -90.98
N GLY A 172 -64.63 16.53 -90.14
CA GLY A 172 -63.18 16.46 -90.10
C GLY A 172 -62.67 15.51 -89.00
N VAL A 173 -61.36 15.28 -88.96
CA VAL A 173 -60.72 14.59 -87.83
C VAL A 173 -60.42 15.63 -86.76
N TYR A 174 -60.84 15.37 -85.53
CA TYR A 174 -60.64 16.25 -84.39
C TYR A 174 -59.93 15.46 -83.28
N THR A 175 -58.96 16.08 -82.63
CA THR A 175 -58.21 15.47 -81.52
C THR A 175 -58.51 16.27 -80.26
N ILE A 176 -58.89 15.58 -79.18
CA ILE A 176 -59.07 16.18 -77.86
C ILE A 176 -58.17 15.40 -76.90
N GLN A 177 -57.19 16.09 -76.33
CA GLN A 177 -56.37 15.54 -75.26
C GLN A 177 -57.20 15.51 -73.97
N VAL A 178 -57.05 14.45 -73.18
CA VAL A 178 -57.61 14.37 -71.84
C VAL A 178 -56.47 14.06 -70.92
N PHE A 179 -56.19 14.98 -70.02
CA PHE A 179 -55.09 14.88 -69.08
C PHE A 179 -55.61 14.34 -67.75
N TYR A 180 -54.76 13.56 -67.09
CA TYR A 180 -55.05 12.98 -65.78
C TYR A 180 -53.82 13.20 -64.90
N GLU A 181 -54.05 13.56 -63.64
CA GLU A 181 -53.00 13.76 -62.65
C GLU A 181 -53.43 13.11 -61.34
N ALA A 182 -52.58 12.23 -60.81
CA ALA A 182 -52.67 11.72 -59.46
C ALA A 182 -51.56 12.37 -58.64
N ALA A 183 -51.94 13.15 -57.63
CA ALA A 183 -51.01 13.79 -56.70
C ALA A 183 -51.36 13.36 -55.27
N PHE A 184 -50.34 13.31 -54.41
CA PHE A 184 -50.56 13.25 -52.97
C PHE A 184 -51.23 14.55 -52.51
N THR A 185 -52.11 14.46 -51.52
CA THR A 185 -52.82 15.61 -50.94
C THR A 185 -52.12 16.20 -49.73
N ASP A 186 -51.15 15.48 -49.18
CA ASP A 186 -50.27 15.91 -48.11
C ASP A 186 -49.30 16.99 -48.60
N ASP A 187 -49.53 18.23 -48.15
CA ASP A 187 -48.65 19.39 -48.33
C ASP A 187 -47.91 19.78 -47.03
N THR A 188 -48.01 18.95 -45.99
CA THR A 188 -47.38 19.19 -44.69
C THR A 188 -46.02 18.53 -44.63
N ALA A 189 -44.98 19.33 -44.36
CA ALA A 189 -43.64 18.80 -44.16
C ALA A 189 -43.49 18.16 -42.76
N PRO A 190 -42.73 17.06 -42.63
CA PRO A 190 -42.44 16.45 -41.34
C PRO A 190 -41.67 17.42 -40.43
N SER A 191 -41.73 17.16 -39.13
CA SER A 191 -40.95 17.89 -38.11
C SER A 191 -40.07 16.91 -37.31
N GLY A 192 -38.99 17.39 -36.70
CA GLY A 192 -38.12 16.51 -35.91
C GLY A 192 -37.03 17.21 -35.13
N THR A 193 -36.13 16.41 -34.56
CA THR A 193 -34.97 16.82 -33.78
C THR A 193 -33.79 15.89 -34.06
N VAL A 194 -32.57 16.42 -33.92
CA VAL A 194 -31.30 15.67 -33.92
C VAL A 194 -30.60 15.91 -32.58
N SER A 195 -29.87 14.91 -32.10
CA SER A 195 -28.86 15.10 -31.06
C SER A 195 -27.59 14.30 -31.36
N VAL A 196 -26.42 14.93 -31.25
CA VAL A 196 -25.12 14.29 -31.49
C VAL A 196 -24.63 13.58 -30.22
N ASN A 197 -24.29 12.30 -30.33
CA ASN A 197 -23.81 11.45 -29.23
C ASN A 197 -24.68 11.56 -27.97
N GLY A 198 -26.01 11.55 -28.10
CA GLY A 198 -26.96 11.69 -26.98
C GLY A 198 -26.91 13.05 -26.27
N GLY A 199 -26.43 14.10 -26.93
CA GLY A 199 -26.28 15.45 -26.38
C GLY A 199 -24.95 15.69 -25.66
N SER A 200 -23.90 14.94 -26.05
CA SER A 200 -22.56 15.11 -25.50
C SER A 200 -21.91 16.39 -26.01
N VAL A 201 -21.32 17.19 -25.12
CA VAL A 201 -20.65 18.46 -25.50
C VAL A 201 -19.39 18.22 -26.33
N TYR A 202 -18.70 17.10 -26.09
CA TYR A 202 -17.43 16.75 -26.73
C TYR A 202 -17.48 15.38 -27.42
N ALA A 203 -16.63 15.17 -28.42
CA ALA A 203 -16.34 13.86 -29.00
C ALA A 203 -14.84 13.70 -29.26
N ASN A 204 -14.30 12.51 -28.96
CA ASN A 204 -12.92 12.11 -29.25
C ASN A 204 -12.75 11.31 -30.56
N SER A 205 -13.73 11.41 -31.46
CA SER A 205 -13.80 10.66 -32.71
C SER A 205 -14.63 11.43 -33.73
N THR A 206 -14.15 11.48 -34.98
CA THR A 206 -14.92 12.03 -36.11
C THR A 206 -16.18 11.21 -36.40
N LEU A 207 -16.18 9.91 -36.09
CA LEU A 207 -17.37 9.06 -36.20
C LEU A 207 -18.25 9.27 -34.96
N VAL A 208 -19.44 9.83 -35.17
CA VAL A 208 -20.46 10.12 -34.15
C VAL A 208 -21.77 9.38 -34.43
N SER A 209 -22.58 9.20 -33.39
CA SER A 209 -23.97 8.74 -33.48
C SER A 209 -24.90 9.96 -33.46
N LEU A 210 -25.92 9.95 -34.31
CA LEU A 210 -26.98 10.95 -34.34
C LEU A 210 -28.27 10.29 -33.89
N ASP A 211 -28.82 10.74 -32.77
CA ASP A 211 -30.11 10.29 -32.27
C ASP A 211 -31.21 11.16 -32.88
N LEU A 212 -32.11 10.53 -33.64
CA LEU A 212 -33.10 11.21 -34.47
C LEU A 212 -34.51 10.91 -33.98
N SER A 213 -35.35 11.95 -33.95
CA SER A 213 -36.78 11.82 -33.70
C SER A 213 -37.52 12.73 -34.66
N ALA A 214 -38.25 12.14 -35.61
CA ALA A 214 -39.12 12.86 -36.52
C ALA A 214 -40.55 12.31 -36.48
N ALA A 215 -41.51 13.19 -36.70
CA ALA A 215 -42.93 12.92 -36.72
C ALA A 215 -43.59 13.74 -37.83
N ASP A 216 -44.71 13.21 -38.32
CA ASP A 216 -45.49 13.80 -39.39
C ASP A 216 -46.98 13.66 -39.06
N ASP A 217 -47.77 14.69 -39.33
CA ASP A 217 -49.18 14.76 -38.93
C ASP A 217 -50.10 14.08 -39.98
N SER A 218 -49.64 13.98 -41.23
CA SER A 218 -50.42 13.47 -42.38
C SER A 218 -49.98 12.08 -42.86
N GLY A 219 -48.82 11.59 -42.44
CA GLY A 219 -48.21 10.37 -42.96
C GLY A 219 -47.12 9.77 -42.08
N ILE A 220 -46.01 9.37 -42.72
CA ILE A 220 -44.86 8.69 -42.11
C ILE A 220 -43.58 9.27 -42.71
N VAL A 221 -42.61 9.57 -41.85
CA VAL A 221 -41.26 9.99 -42.26
C VAL A 221 -40.58 8.84 -43.01
N ASP A 222 -40.24 9.08 -44.26
CA ASP A 222 -39.69 8.10 -45.21
C ASP A 222 -38.16 8.06 -45.15
N ALA A 223 -37.55 9.24 -45.21
CA ALA A 223 -36.13 9.39 -45.44
C ALA A 223 -35.52 10.55 -44.63
N VAL A 224 -34.20 10.49 -44.46
CA VAL A 224 -33.38 11.52 -43.86
C VAL A 224 -32.20 11.86 -44.77
N SER A 225 -31.75 13.12 -44.71
CA SER A 225 -30.60 13.65 -45.44
C SER A 225 -29.82 14.55 -44.50
N LEU A 226 -28.48 14.47 -44.54
CA LEU A 226 -27.56 15.04 -43.56
C LEU A 226 -26.56 15.99 -44.22
N SER A 227 -26.00 16.92 -43.45
CA SER A 227 -25.08 17.96 -43.95
C SER A 227 -24.19 18.52 -42.82
N ASP A 228 -22.96 18.90 -43.16
CA ASP A 228 -22.03 19.60 -42.23
C ASP A 228 -22.07 21.14 -42.37
N ASP A 229 -22.70 21.66 -43.43
CA ASP A 229 -22.72 23.09 -43.80
C ASP A 229 -24.13 23.68 -43.95
N GLY A 230 -25.18 22.86 -43.85
CA GLY A 230 -26.59 23.23 -44.07
C GLY A 230 -26.97 23.47 -45.54
N ALA A 231 -26.03 23.33 -46.48
CA ALA A 231 -26.18 23.71 -47.88
C ALA A 231 -25.92 22.55 -48.85
N THR A 232 -24.88 21.76 -48.58
CA THR A 232 -24.47 20.55 -49.29
C THR A 232 -25.00 19.34 -48.54
N TRP A 233 -25.89 18.59 -49.16
CA TRP A 233 -26.64 17.53 -48.51
C TRP A 233 -26.27 16.13 -49.02
N SER A 234 -26.27 15.14 -48.14
CA SER A 234 -26.15 13.72 -48.49
C SER A 234 -27.28 13.28 -49.42
N GLU A 235 -27.06 12.17 -50.12
CA GLU A 235 -28.18 11.42 -50.71
C GLU A 235 -29.20 11.04 -49.63
N TRP A 236 -30.47 10.91 -50.03
CA TRP A 236 -31.55 10.50 -49.15
C TRP A 236 -31.38 9.02 -48.78
N GLN A 237 -31.43 8.73 -47.48
CA GLN A 237 -31.38 7.39 -46.92
C GLN A 237 -32.64 7.12 -46.09
N ASP A 238 -33.04 5.85 -45.98
CA ASP A 238 -34.22 5.43 -45.19
C ASP A 238 -34.16 6.02 -43.76
N TYR A 239 -35.30 6.51 -43.27
CA TYR A 239 -35.38 7.06 -41.92
C TYR A 239 -35.19 5.97 -40.86
N GLY A 240 -34.30 6.25 -39.90
CA GLY A 240 -34.10 5.45 -38.70
C GLY A 240 -33.83 6.36 -37.49
N PRO A 241 -34.15 5.90 -36.27
CA PRO A 241 -33.99 6.72 -35.06
C PRO A 241 -32.53 6.93 -34.63
N SER A 242 -31.58 6.30 -35.30
CA SER A 242 -30.15 6.50 -35.07
C SER A 242 -29.38 6.35 -36.38
N VAL A 243 -28.45 7.27 -36.65
CA VAL A 243 -27.61 7.30 -37.86
C VAL A 243 -26.16 7.55 -37.46
N SER A 244 -25.20 6.80 -37.98
CA SER A 244 -23.78 7.10 -37.83
C SER A 244 -23.32 8.14 -38.86
N TRP A 245 -22.61 9.17 -38.41
CA TRP A 245 -22.10 10.25 -39.26
C TRP A 245 -20.61 10.46 -39.04
N THR A 246 -19.87 10.85 -40.08
CA THR A 246 -18.43 11.14 -39.99
C THR A 246 -18.21 12.63 -40.18
N LEU A 247 -17.82 13.32 -39.11
CA LEU A 247 -17.55 14.75 -39.09
C LEU A 247 -16.31 15.10 -39.95
N PRO A 248 -16.22 16.34 -40.47
CA PRO A 248 -15.03 16.86 -41.12
C PRO A 248 -13.78 16.79 -40.21
N GLU A 249 -12.61 16.59 -40.82
CA GLU A 249 -11.32 16.52 -40.12
C GLU A 249 -10.96 17.83 -39.40
N GLY A 250 -10.17 17.71 -38.34
CA GLY A 250 -9.64 18.81 -37.51
C GLY A 250 -10.56 19.16 -36.34
N ASP A 251 -9.97 19.46 -35.18
CA ASP A 251 -10.68 19.68 -33.93
C ASP A 251 -11.48 21.02 -33.91
N GLY A 252 -12.20 21.27 -32.82
CA GLY A 252 -13.10 22.41 -32.63
C GLY A 252 -14.56 22.11 -32.94
N GLU A 253 -15.42 23.11 -32.75
CA GLU A 253 -16.88 23.01 -32.94
C GLU A 253 -17.25 22.51 -34.35
N LYS A 254 -18.20 21.56 -34.39
CA LYS A 254 -18.82 20.99 -35.59
C LYS A 254 -20.33 21.12 -35.45
N THR A 255 -21.02 21.34 -36.57
CA THR A 255 -22.49 21.39 -36.61
C THR A 255 -22.97 20.30 -37.58
N VAL A 256 -23.93 19.49 -37.15
CA VAL A 256 -24.59 18.51 -38.01
C VAL A 256 -26.01 18.96 -38.27
N TRP A 257 -26.35 19.15 -39.54
CA TRP A 257 -27.67 19.50 -40.02
C TRP A 257 -28.39 18.26 -40.54
N VAL A 258 -29.68 18.17 -40.22
CA VAL A 258 -30.55 17.04 -40.58
C VAL A 258 -31.87 17.60 -41.10
N ARG A 259 -32.34 17.02 -42.20
CA ARG A 259 -33.69 17.26 -42.74
C ARG A 259 -34.38 15.93 -43.02
N PHE A 260 -35.68 15.92 -42.86
CA PHE A 260 -36.53 14.76 -43.02
C PHE A 260 -37.39 14.91 -44.27
N ARG A 261 -37.77 13.79 -44.88
CA ARG A 261 -38.74 13.75 -45.98
C ARG A 261 -39.81 12.72 -45.64
N ASP A 262 -41.07 13.07 -45.89
CA ASP A 262 -42.16 12.10 -45.90
C ASP A 262 -42.16 11.27 -47.21
N ARG A 263 -43.23 10.52 -47.42
CA ARG A 263 -43.44 9.74 -48.65
C ARG A 263 -44.13 10.51 -49.78
N ALA A 264 -44.79 11.63 -49.47
CA ALA A 264 -45.40 12.53 -50.46
C ALA A 264 -44.34 13.37 -51.20
N GLY A 265 -43.18 13.56 -50.58
CA GLY A 265 -42.04 14.30 -51.07
C GLY A 265 -41.79 15.62 -50.35
N ASN A 266 -42.58 15.99 -49.33
CA ASN A 266 -42.35 17.24 -48.59
C ASN A 266 -41.10 17.09 -47.70
N VAL A 267 -40.37 18.17 -47.54
CA VAL A 267 -39.08 18.21 -46.85
C VAL A 267 -39.17 19.16 -45.67
N SER A 268 -38.75 18.71 -44.49
CA SER A 268 -38.74 19.51 -43.28
C SER A 268 -37.84 20.75 -43.41
N GLU A 269 -38.12 21.77 -42.61
CA GLU A 269 -37.07 22.71 -42.21
C GLU A 269 -35.88 21.93 -41.62
N ALA A 270 -34.67 22.42 -41.85
CA ALA A 270 -33.48 21.77 -41.35
C ALA A 270 -33.31 22.01 -39.84
N VAL A 271 -33.10 20.93 -39.09
CA VAL A 271 -32.70 20.98 -37.69
C VAL A 271 -31.21 20.69 -37.56
N TRP A 272 -30.60 21.14 -36.47
CA TRP A 272 -29.16 21.00 -36.27
C TRP A 272 -28.83 20.81 -34.80
N ASP A 273 -27.66 20.24 -34.55
CA ASP A 273 -27.03 20.16 -33.23
C ASP A 273 -25.50 20.31 -33.39
N THR A 274 -24.81 20.64 -32.30
CA THR A 274 -23.37 20.97 -32.29
C THR A 274 -22.60 20.09 -31.32
N ILE A 275 -21.36 19.77 -31.69
CA ILE A 275 -20.40 19.06 -30.83
C ILE A 275 -19.01 19.65 -30.98
N ILE A 276 -18.23 19.69 -29.90
CA ILE A 276 -16.81 20.03 -29.97
C ILE A 276 -16.03 18.74 -30.26
N LEU A 277 -15.52 18.61 -31.48
CA LEU A 277 -14.59 17.54 -31.81
C LEU A 277 -13.23 17.86 -31.20
N ASP A 278 -12.65 16.93 -30.45
CA ASP A 278 -11.33 17.07 -29.87
C ASP A 278 -10.66 15.70 -29.77
N THR A 279 -9.68 15.47 -30.64
CA THR A 279 -9.03 14.16 -30.86
C THR A 279 -7.59 14.11 -30.33
N VAL A 280 -7.14 15.17 -29.65
CA VAL A 280 -5.77 15.31 -29.15
C VAL A 280 -5.77 15.14 -27.63
N PRO A 281 -4.95 14.24 -27.05
CA PRO A 281 -4.85 14.11 -25.61
C PRO A 281 -3.94 15.18 -24.98
N PRO A 282 -4.17 15.51 -23.70
CA PRO A 282 -3.46 16.60 -23.02
C PRO A 282 -1.95 16.34 -22.93
N SER A 283 -1.13 17.37 -23.13
CA SER A 283 0.32 17.29 -22.98
C SER A 283 0.72 17.44 -21.52
N VAL A 284 1.23 16.38 -20.90
CA VAL A 284 1.72 16.41 -19.50
C VAL A 284 3.14 17.00 -19.43
N SER A 285 3.38 17.86 -18.44
CA SER A 285 4.71 18.41 -18.13
C SER A 285 4.96 18.60 -16.63
N GLU A 286 6.19 18.95 -16.25
CA GLU A 286 6.60 19.26 -14.87
C GLU A 286 6.29 18.18 -13.81
N VAL A 287 6.29 16.90 -14.22
CA VAL A 287 6.04 15.76 -13.31
C VAL A 287 7.14 15.67 -12.25
N ALA A 288 6.75 15.75 -10.98
CA ALA A 288 7.63 15.68 -9.84
C ALA A 288 6.98 15.00 -8.62
N ALA A 289 7.82 14.42 -7.76
CA ALA A 289 7.43 13.93 -6.44
C ALA A 289 8.10 14.79 -5.35
N GLY A 290 7.31 15.22 -4.37
CA GLY A 290 7.71 16.11 -3.28
C GLY A 290 7.08 15.70 -1.94
N SER A 291 7.27 16.55 -0.92
CA SER A 291 6.72 16.38 0.44
C SER A 291 6.94 14.98 1.04
N LEU A 292 8.05 14.33 0.70
CA LEU A 292 8.29 12.92 1.00
C LEU A 292 8.36 12.67 2.51
N THR A 293 7.50 11.79 3.01
CA THR A 293 7.55 11.29 4.40
C THR A 293 7.91 9.78 4.38
N PRO A 294 8.00 9.11 5.55
CA PRO A 294 8.17 7.66 5.57
C PRO A 294 6.98 6.86 5.01
N THR A 295 5.80 7.47 4.80
CA THR A 295 4.59 6.75 4.36
C THR A 295 3.73 7.49 3.31
N THR A 296 4.15 8.68 2.89
CA THR A 296 3.43 9.52 1.91
C THR A 296 4.38 10.21 0.93
N ALA A 297 3.84 10.62 -0.22
CA ALA A 297 4.50 11.46 -1.22
C ALA A 297 3.46 12.30 -1.95
N ASP A 298 3.76 13.58 -2.21
CA ASP A 298 2.92 14.42 -3.07
C ASP A 298 3.44 14.33 -4.50
N VAL A 299 2.59 13.99 -5.47
CA VAL A 299 2.92 13.96 -6.89
C VAL A 299 2.24 15.13 -7.59
N THR A 300 3.02 15.97 -8.27
CA THR A 300 2.57 17.19 -8.94
C THR A 300 2.94 17.17 -10.41
N TRP A 301 2.08 17.71 -11.27
CA TRP A 301 2.35 17.91 -12.70
C TRP A 301 1.43 19.00 -13.27
N THR A 302 1.66 19.38 -14.52
CA THR A 302 0.81 20.32 -15.27
C THR A 302 0.37 19.70 -16.61
N THR A 303 -0.74 20.23 -17.15
CA THR A 303 -1.20 19.97 -18.52
C THR A 303 -1.42 21.29 -19.27
N ASP A 304 -1.35 21.24 -20.59
CA ASP A 304 -1.64 22.38 -21.47
C ASP A 304 -3.13 22.75 -21.55
N GLU A 305 -4.02 21.83 -21.17
CA GLU A 305 -5.47 22.02 -21.10
C GLU A 305 -6.11 21.39 -19.84
N PRO A 306 -7.36 21.74 -19.48
CA PRO A 306 -8.01 21.23 -18.28
C PRO A 306 -8.29 19.72 -18.34
N ALA A 307 -7.61 18.95 -17.50
CA ALA A 307 -7.70 17.50 -17.45
C ALA A 307 -7.96 16.97 -16.03
N THR A 308 -8.35 15.70 -15.95
CA THR A 308 -8.51 14.94 -14.71
C THR A 308 -7.17 14.54 -14.09
N SER A 309 -7.17 14.14 -12.81
CA SER A 309 -5.93 13.82 -12.06
C SER A 309 -5.93 12.39 -11.50
N GLN A 310 -4.94 11.57 -11.88
CA GLN A 310 -4.69 10.26 -11.27
C GLN A 310 -3.19 9.90 -11.33
N VAL A 311 -2.73 9.05 -10.41
CA VAL A 311 -1.36 8.52 -10.39
C VAL A 311 -1.39 7.00 -10.26
N GLU A 312 -0.70 6.30 -11.16
CA GLU A 312 -0.38 4.88 -11.02
C GLU A 312 1.01 4.73 -10.40
N TYR A 313 1.18 3.86 -9.42
CA TYR A 313 2.43 3.71 -8.66
C TYR A 313 2.67 2.28 -8.15
N GLY A 314 3.93 1.93 -7.89
CA GLY A 314 4.34 0.58 -7.47
C GLY A 314 5.80 0.43 -7.12
N LEU A 315 6.23 -0.81 -6.85
CA LEU A 315 7.64 -1.15 -6.57
C LEU A 315 8.47 -1.39 -7.85
N ASP A 316 7.80 -1.48 -9.01
CA ASP A 316 8.40 -1.60 -10.34
C ASP A 316 7.48 -0.93 -11.37
N SER A 317 7.94 -0.81 -12.62
CA SER A 317 7.25 -0.13 -13.72
C SER A 317 5.98 -0.84 -14.23
N SER A 318 5.50 -1.90 -13.57
CA SER A 318 4.13 -2.41 -13.74
C SER A 318 3.12 -1.72 -12.84
N TYR A 319 3.60 -0.93 -11.86
CA TYR A 319 2.86 -0.16 -10.87
C TYR A 319 1.97 -1.04 -9.96
N GLY A 320 0.86 -1.56 -10.47
CA GLY A 320 -0.05 -2.44 -9.73
C GLY A 320 -0.89 -1.74 -8.66
N SER A 321 -0.65 -0.46 -8.36
CA SER A 321 -1.52 0.40 -7.55
C SER A 321 -1.89 1.68 -8.30
N SER A 322 -3.02 2.29 -7.95
CA SER A 322 -3.47 3.56 -8.51
C SER A 322 -4.14 4.41 -7.44
N SER A 323 -4.05 5.73 -7.55
CA SER A 323 -4.78 6.68 -6.71
C SER A 323 -6.28 6.66 -7.04
N GLY A 324 -7.08 7.32 -6.20
CA GLY A 324 -8.40 7.76 -6.66
C GLY A 324 -8.25 8.67 -7.88
N LEU A 325 -9.20 8.58 -8.80
CA LEU A 325 -9.37 9.54 -9.89
C LEU A 325 -10.04 10.79 -9.32
N ASP A 326 -9.41 11.96 -9.49
CA ASP A 326 -10.07 13.25 -9.33
C ASP A 326 -10.66 13.68 -10.69
N PRO A 327 -12.00 13.75 -10.83
CA PRO A 327 -12.65 14.18 -12.07
C PRO A 327 -12.63 15.71 -12.26
N SER A 328 -12.05 16.47 -11.34
CA SER A 328 -11.95 17.92 -11.43
C SER A 328 -11.00 18.31 -12.57
N LEU A 329 -11.53 19.04 -13.57
CA LEU A 329 -10.78 19.48 -14.75
C LEU A 329 -9.91 20.70 -14.39
N VAL A 330 -8.59 20.49 -14.32
CA VAL A 330 -7.57 21.50 -13.96
C VAL A 330 -6.33 21.36 -14.83
N THR A 331 -5.51 22.41 -14.91
CA THR A 331 -4.21 22.39 -15.61
C THR A 331 -3.00 22.22 -14.68
N GLY A 332 -3.23 22.25 -13.37
CA GLY A 332 -2.21 22.05 -12.34
C GLY A 332 -2.71 21.03 -11.34
N HIS A 333 -1.98 19.92 -11.22
CA HIS A 333 -2.44 18.71 -10.55
C HIS A 333 -1.62 18.45 -9.28
N THR A 334 -2.25 17.84 -8.27
CA THR A 334 -1.57 17.36 -7.08
C THR A 334 -2.30 16.14 -6.53
N VAL A 335 -1.60 15.02 -6.39
CA VAL A 335 -2.14 13.78 -5.83
C VAL A 335 -1.26 13.33 -4.68
N VAL A 336 -1.85 13.14 -3.50
CA VAL A 336 -1.16 12.64 -2.30
C VAL A 336 -1.23 11.11 -2.27
N LEU A 337 -0.09 10.46 -2.42
CA LEU A 337 0.08 9.02 -2.21
C LEU A 337 0.24 8.74 -0.70
N SER A 338 -0.37 7.66 -0.21
CA SER A 338 -0.35 7.30 1.22
C SER A 338 -0.31 5.80 1.44
N GLY A 339 0.10 5.38 2.64
CA GLY A 339 0.25 3.95 2.98
C GLY A 339 1.51 3.31 2.37
N LEU A 340 2.48 4.14 1.96
CA LEU A 340 3.74 3.69 1.37
C LEU A 340 4.65 3.07 2.44
N GLY A 341 5.56 2.19 2.02
CA GLY A 341 6.65 1.69 2.86
C GLY A 341 7.77 2.72 2.99
N SER A 342 8.40 2.81 4.16
CA SER A 342 9.52 3.74 4.43
C SER A 342 10.81 3.28 3.78
N GLY A 343 11.69 4.23 3.41
CA GLY A 343 12.99 3.92 2.80
C GLY A 343 12.88 3.06 1.54
N THR A 344 11.76 3.16 0.83
CA THR A 344 11.38 2.29 -0.29
C THR A 344 11.26 3.11 -1.56
N THR A 345 11.90 2.66 -2.64
CA THR A 345 11.79 3.26 -3.96
C THR A 345 10.49 2.83 -4.62
N TYR A 346 9.75 3.80 -5.15
CA TYR A 346 8.52 3.61 -5.91
C TYR A 346 8.71 4.13 -7.34
N HIS A 347 8.20 3.36 -8.29
CA HIS A 347 7.93 3.76 -9.66
C HIS A 347 6.53 4.38 -9.75
N TYR A 348 6.34 5.41 -10.56
CA TYR A 348 5.04 6.03 -10.78
C TYR A 348 4.93 6.70 -12.15
N ARG A 349 3.69 6.82 -12.64
CA ARG A 349 3.33 7.68 -13.77
C ARG A 349 2.03 8.42 -13.46
N VAL A 350 1.86 9.60 -14.04
CA VAL A 350 0.61 10.36 -13.95
C VAL A 350 -0.29 10.01 -15.13
N VAL A 351 -1.60 10.07 -14.89
CA VAL A 351 -2.65 9.80 -15.87
C VAL A 351 -3.63 10.97 -15.85
N SER A 352 -3.86 11.55 -17.01
CA SER A 352 -4.77 12.69 -17.18
C SER A 352 -5.62 12.49 -18.43
N ALA A 353 -6.90 12.79 -18.31
CA ALA A 353 -7.86 12.76 -19.41
C ALA A 353 -8.62 14.09 -19.49
N ASP A 354 -8.78 14.60 -20.71
CA ASP A 354 -9.48 15.85 -21.04
C ASP A 354 -11.03 15.70 -20.96
N PRO A 355 -11.84 16.74 -21.29
CA PRO A 355 -13.29 16.66 -21.30
C PRO A 355 -13.91 15.79 -22.42
N ALA A 356 -13.17 15.54 -23.51
CA ALA A 356 -13.57 14.66 -24.62
C ALA A 356 -13.28 13.18 -24.33
N GLY A 357 -12.43 12.90 -23.34
CA GLY A 357 -12.01 11.58 -22.93
C GLY A 357 -10.77 11.06 -23.66
N ASN A 358 -9.94 11.90 -24.28
CA ASN A 358 -8.61 11.44 -24.70
C ASN A 358 -7.70 11.34 -23.45
N VAL A 359 -6.80 10.37 -23.44
CA VAL A 359 -6.00 10.02 -22.24
C VAL A 359 -4.52 10.07 -22.53
N THR A 360 -3.77 10.83 -21.73
CA THR A 360 -2.30 10.83 -21.70
C THR A 360 -1.77 10.11 -20.47
N TYR A 361 -0.61 9.47 -20.65
CA TYR A 361 0.24 8.91 -19.61
C TYR A 361 1.61 9.57 -19.67
N SER A 362 2.21 9.90 -18.53
CA SER A 362 3.63 10.28 -18.49
C SER A 362 4.56 9.09 -18.77
N GLU A 363 5.85 9.40 -18.91
CA GLU A 363 6.91 8.40 -18.73
C GLU A 363 6.95 7.86 -17.29
N ASP A 364 7.77 6.83 -17.07
CA ASP A 364 8.03 6.25 -15.75
C ASP A 364 8.98 7.17 -14.96
N HIS A 365 8.55 7.58 -13.77
CA HIS A 365 9.33 8.36 -12.83
C HIS A 365 9.54 7.57 -11.54
N THR A 366 10.54 7.94 -10.73
CA THR A 366 10.79 7.29 -9.44
C THR A 366 10.97 8.28 -8.30
N PHE A 367 10.56 7.89 -7.09
CA PHE A 367 10.91 8.56 -5.84
C PHE A 367 11.25 7.52 -4.78
N THR A 368 11.89 7.94 -3.68
CA THR A 368 12.15 7.07 -2.52
C THR A 368 11.62 7.75 -1.27
N THR A 369 10.75 7.07 -0.53
CA THR A 369 10.20 7.58 0.74
C THR A 369 11.30 7.77 1.78
N ARG A 370 11.07 8.67 2.74
CA ARG A 370 12.04 8.90 3.84
C ARG A 370 12.21 7.66 4.70
N LEU A 371 13.36 7.56 5.37
CA LEU A 371 13.60 6.53 6.38
C LEU A 371 12.70 6.76 7.60
N ALA A 372 12.11 5.71 8.14
CA ALA A 372 11.36 5.79 9.39
C ALA A 372 12.31 6.02 10.58
N ALA A 373 11.92 6.90 11.51
CA ALA A 373 12.62 7.10 12.76
C ALA A 373 12.67 5.79 13.57
N PRO A 374 13.84 5.38 14.09
CA PRO A 374 13.94 4.20 14.92
C PRO A 374 13.31 4.45 16.31
N SER A 375 12.71 3.43 16.93
CA SER A 375 12.28 3.51 18.33
C SER A 375 13.45 3.17 19.24
N LEU A 376 13.81 4.06 20.16
CA LEU A 376 15.00 3.96 21.02
C LEU A 376 14.63 3.57 22.45
N SER A 377 15.38 2.63 23.01
CA SER A 377 15.31 2.23 24.41
C SER A 377 16.72 2.14 25.02
N ALA A 378 16.81 2.24 26.34
CA ALA A 378 18.10 2.20 27.03
C ALA A 378 18.03 1.51 28.39
N THR A 379 19.15 0.94 28.82
CA THR A 379 19.33 0.39 30.18
C THR A 379 20.66 0.82 30.78
N SER A 380 20.63 1.30 32.02
CA SER A 380 21.85 1.58 32.79
C SER A 380 22.41 0.30 33.43
N ARG A 381 23.73 0.12 33.41
CA ARG A 381 24.43 -0.94 34.16
C ARG A 381 25.73 -0.43 34.80
N ARG A 382 26.16 -1.05 35.90
CA ARG A 382 27.51 -0.88 36.48
C ARG A 382 28.33 -2.15 36.20
N HIS A 383 29.56 -2.01 35.71
CA HIS A 383 30.48 -3.12 35.45
C HIS A 383 31.92 -2.71 35.81
N ALA A 384 32.56 -3.46 36.70
CA ALA A 384 33.91 -3.18 37.22
C ALA A 384 34.07 -1.70 37.67
N GLY A 385 33.19 -1.25 38.56
CA GLY A 385 33.12 0.14 39.05
C GLY A 385 32.47 1.13 38.06
N THR A 386 32.67 0.94 36.75
CA THR A 386 32.26 1.89 35.69
C THR A 386 30.76 1.82 35.36
N TYR A 387 30.13 2.98 35.17
CA TYR A 387 28.76 3.12 34.70
C TYR A 387 28.67 3.08 33.16
N TYR A 388 27.65 2.40 32.64
CA TYR A 388 27.36 2.34 31.21
C TYR A 388 25.87 2.59 30.94
N PHE A 389 25.60 3.16 29.78
CA PHE A 389 24.27 3.30 29.20
C PHE A 389 24.20 2.48 27.91
N ASP A 390 23.47 1.36 27.94
CA ASP A 390 23.28 0.53 26.76
C ASP A 390 22.05 1.00 26.00
N LEU A 391 22.26 1.59 24.83
CA LEU A 391 21.25 1.98 23.87
C LEU A 391 20.90 0.78 22.96
N SER A 392 19.62 0.60 22.68
CA SER A 392 19.14 -0.35 21.67
C SER A 392 17.89 0.18 20.96
N TRP A 393 17.80 -0.04 19.65
CA TRP A 393 16.72 0.52 18.83
C TRP A 393 16.21 -0.44 17.76
N THR A 394 15.04 -0.12 17.20
CA THR A 394 14.45 -0.88 16.08
C THR A 394 15.16 -0.60 14.77
N SER A 395 15.27 -1.60 13.89
CA SER A 395 15.75 -1.40 12.52
C SER A 395 14.74 -0.61 11.67
N SER A 396 15.23 0.27 10.80
CA SER A 396 14.43 1.00 9.81
C SER A 396 14.65 0.43 8.40
N THR A 397 13.56 0.17 7.67
CA THR A 397 13.64 -0.31 6.27
C THR A 397 14.39 0.69 5.41
N GLY A 398 15.28 0.19 4.54
CA GLY A 398 16.11 1.01 3.66
C GLY A 398 17.31 1.68 4.33
N ALA A 399 17.46 1.63 5.65
CA ALA A 399 18.64 2.17 6.34
C ALA A 399 19.84 1.21 6.21
N THR A 400 21.04 1.76 6.05
CA THR A 400 22.30 1.01 6.05
C THR A 400 23.16 1.28 7.28
N GLY A 401 22.77 2.25 8.10
CA GLY A 401 23.41 2.53 9.39
C GLY A 401 22.61 3.51 10.24
N TYR A 402 23.19 3.88 11.38
CA TYR A 402 22.56 4.74 12.40
C TYR A 402 23.56 5.73 13.00
N ASN A 403 23.11 6.95 13.23
CA ASN A 403 23.85 7.98 13.95
C ASN A 403 23.27 8.14 15.35
N VAL A 404 24.12 8.00 16.37
CA VAL A 404 23.79 8.29 17.77
C VAL A 404 24.18 9.74 18.06
N TYR A 405 23.24 10.50 18.61
CA TYR A 405 23.43 11.86 19.06
C TYR A 405 23.37 11.94 20.58
N GLU A 406 24.28 12.72 21.17
CA GLU A 406 24.42 12.93 22.62
C GLU A 406 24.45 14.42 22.95
N ARG A 407 23.83 14.81 24.08
CA ARG A 407 24.11 16.08 24.77
C ARG A 407 24.28 15.87 26.26
N ASP A 408 25.15 16.68 26.87
CA ASP A 408 25.25 16.86 28.32
C ASP A 408 24.13 17.83 28.76
N ALA A 409 23.02 17.28 29.25
CA ALA A 409 21.88 18.06 29.71
C ALA A 409 22.11 18.75 31.07
N SER A 410 23.17 18.38 31.80
CA SER A 410 23.59 19.09 33.02
C SER A 410 24.15 20.49 32.72
N VAL A 411 24.58 20.74 31.48
CA VAL A 411 25.07 22.04 31.00
C VAL A 411 23.94 22.84 30.33
N PRO A 412 23.46 23.96 30.92
CA PRO A 412 22.38 24.75 30.33
C PRO A 412 22.73 25.28 28.93
N GLY A 413 21.89 24.96 27.95
CA GLY A 413 22.06 25.38 26.56
C GLY A 413 22.96 24.48 25.71
N SER A 414 23.31 23.27 26.19
CA SER A 414 24.00 22.27 25.38
C SER A 414 23.18 21.84 24.15
N THR A 415 23.90 21.45 23.10
CA THR A 415 23.34 20.97 21.84
C THR A 415 23.73 19.52 21.60
N PHE A 416 22.90 18.80 20.84
CA PHE A 416 23.21 17.43 20.44
C PHE A 416 24.37 17.39 19.44
N THR A 417 25.27 16.43 19.64
CA THR A 417 26.42 16.15 18.77
C THR A 417 26.42 14.68 18.36
N CYS A 418 26.76 14.38 17.12
CA CYS A 418 26.85 12.99 16.65
C CYS A 418 28.14 12.35 17.20
N VAL A 419 27.99 11.24 17.92
CA VAL A 419 29.11 10.52 18.57
C VAL A 419 29.54 9.25 17.83
N THR A 420 28.87 8.90 16.74
CA THR A 420 29.16 7.72 15.91
C THR A 420 29.49 8.12 14.48
N VAL A 421 30.75 8.49 14.24
CA VAL A 421 31.26 8.76 12.89
C VAL A 421 32.43 7.80 12.62
N PRO A 422 32.32 6.85 11.67
CA PRO A 422 31.18 6.61 10.76
C PRO A 422 29.93 6.03 11.45
N PRO A 423 28.76 6.04 10.77
CA PRO A 423 27.51 5.48 11.28
C PRO A 423 27.62 4.00 11.67
N LEU A 424 26.87 3.59 12.69
CA LEU A 424 26.82 2.20 13.17
C LEU A 424 25.98 1.32 12.23
N THR A 425 26.47 0.13 11.88
CA THR A 425 25.69 -0.86 11.11
C THR A 425 24.82 -1.77 11.96
N GLY A 426 25.03 -1.78 13.28
CA GLY A 426 24.21 -2.50 14.26
C GLY A 426 23.14 -1.61 14.90
N THR A 427 22.23 -2.22 15.67
CA THR A 427 21.11 -1.54 16.34
C THR A 427 21.31 -1.38 17.86
N THR A 428 22.56 -1.36 18.31
CA THR A 428 22.96 -1.23 19.71
C THR A 428 24.22 -0.40 19.86
N TYR A 429 24.34 0.35 20.97
CA TYR A 429 25.54 1.13 21.32
C TYR A 429 25.68 1.24 22.83
N SER A 430 26.86 0.95 23.38
CA SER A 430 27.13 1.09 24.82
C SER A 430 27.98 2.32 25.08
N VAL A 431 27.39 3.32 25.74
CA VAL A 431 28.09 4.53 26.17
C VAL A 431 28.72 4.29 27.54
N ARG A 432 29.97 4.74 27.74
CA ARG A 432 30.60 4.81 29.07
C ARG A 432 30.23 6.16 29.70
N LEU A 433 29.57 6.12 30.85
CA LEU A 433 29.21 7.32 31.61
C LEU A 433 30.35 7.74 32.56
N PRO A 434 30.44 9.02 32.95
CA PRO A 434 31.26 9.46 34.07
C PRO A 434 30.66 8.98 35.40
N ASP A 435 31.36 9.23 36.51
CA ASP A 435 30.80 9.02 37.83
C ASP A 435 29.75 10.11 38.15
N PRO A 436 28.66 9.78 38.86
CA PRO A 436 27.63 10.75 39.24
C PRO A 436 28.15 11.96 40.05
N PRO A 437 27.49 13.14 39.98
CA PRO A 437 26.24 13.38 39.26
C PRO A 437 26.43 13.66 37.76
N TYR A 438 25.51 13.15 36.94
CA TYR A 438 25.46 13.40 35.51
C TYR A 438 24.02 13.38 34.98
N GLU A 439 23.80 14.09 33.87
CA GLU A 439 22.54 14.05 33.12
C GLU A 439 22.85 14.17 31.61
N PHE A 440 22.70 13.06 30.88
CA PHE A 440 22.90 13.01 29.43
C PHE A 440 21.62 12.61 28.72
N GLU A 441 21.38 13.18 27.55
CA GLU A 441 20.29 12.80 26.66
C GLU A 441 20.82 12.23 25.36
N TYR A 442 20.12 11.22 24.83
CA TYR A 442 20.47 10.54 23.58
C TYR A 442 19.26 10.40 22.66
N TYR A 443 19.47 10.55 21.35
CA TYR A 443 18.57 10.06 20.30
C TYR A 443 19.37 9.37 19.19
N VAL A 444 18.66 8.65 18.31
CA VAL A 444 19.23 7.96 17.15
C VAL A 444 18.46 8.33 15.89
N THR A 445 19.18 8.55 14.79
CA THR A 445 18.62 8.65 13.43
C THR A 445 19.08 7.48 12.58
N ALA A 446 18.25 7.09 11.61
CA ALA A 446 18.61 6.11 10.60
C ALA A 446 19.18 6.80 9.36
N VAL A 447 20.20 6.20 8.73
CA VAL A 447 20.88 6.77 7.56
C VAL A 447 21.08 5.74 6.44
N ASN A 448 21.12 6.22 5.20
CA ASN A 448 21.51 5.46 4.02
C ASN A 448 22.32 6.39 3.08
N PRO A 449 23.60 6.12 2.78
CA PRO A 449 24.43 6.96 1.90
C PRO A 449 23.89 7.17 0.48
N ALA A 450 22.91 6.39 0.02
CA ALA A 450 22.23 6.61 -1.26
C ALA A 450 21.19 7.75 -1.21
N THR A 451 20.77 8.19 -0.02
CA THR A 451 19.83 9.29 0.21
C THR A 451 20.50 10.36 1.10
N PRO A 452 20.50 11.65 0.73
CA PRO A 452 21.24 12.67 1.48
C PRO A 452 20.67 12.98 2.87
N ASP A 453 19.42 12.60 3.15
CA ASP A 453 18.71 12.92 4.39
C ASP A 453 18.76 11.76 5.40
N GLU A 454 18.94 12.09 6.68
CA GLU A 454 18.67 11.17 7.79
C GLU A 454 17.16 11.02 8.03
N SER A 455 16.75 10.00 8.78
CA SER A 455 15.38 9.95 9.33
C SER A 455 15.12 11.11 10.31
N ASP A 456 13.85 11.35 10.61
CA ASP A 456 13.50 12.09 11.84
C ASP A 456 14.14 11.41 13.08
N PRO A 457 14.44 12.15 14.15
CA PRO A 457 14.99 11.58 15.38
C PRO A 457 14.07 10.55 16.04
N SER A 458 14.68 9.55 16.69
CA SER A 458 13.99 8.70 17.67
C SER A 458 13.39 9.51 18.82
N ASN A 459 12.61 8.85 19.67
CA ASN A 459 12.38 9.35 21.02
C ASN A 459 13.73 9.55 21.75
N VAL A 460 13.79 10.54 22.63
CA VAL A 460 14.94 10.79 23.49
C VAL A 460 14.92 9.82 24.69
N VAL A 461 16.10 9.38 25.12
CA VAL A 461 16.32 8.63 26.37
C VAL A 461 17.33 9.37 27.24
N VAL A 462 17.19 9.27 28.57
CA VAL A 462 17.97 10.04 29.54
C VAL A 462 18.83 9.09 30.40
N ALA A 463 20.14 9.34 30.45
CA ALA A 463 21.04 8.75 31.43
C ALA A 463 21.21 9.71 32.61
N LEU A 464 20.67 9.34 33.77
CA LEU A 464 20.60 10.21 34.95
C LEU A 464 21.30 9.55 36.14
N GLY A 465 22.24 10.27 36.76
CA GLY A 465 22.98 9.85 37.96
C GLY A 465 22.81 10.89 39.07
N ASN A 466 22.02 10.58 40.10
CA ASN A 466 21.56 11.57 41.11
C ASN A 466 22.12 11.35 42.52
N GLN A 467 23.11 10.49 42.71
CA GLN A 467 23.73 10.22 44.01
C GLN A 467 25.20 10.60 43.95
N PRO A 468 25.80 11.24 44.97
CA PRO A 468 27.25 11.30 45.07
C PRO A 468 27.85 9.88 45.14
N PRO A 469 29.16 9.70 44.89
CA PRO A 469 29.85 8.44 45.19
C PRO A 469 29.52 7.97 46.61
N LEU A 470 29.37 6.66 46.76
CA LEU A 470 29.21 6.03 48.06
C LEU A 470 30.61 5.69 48.60
N PRO A 471 30.87 5.86 49.91
CA PRO A 471 32.15 5.48 50.48
C PRO A 471 32.39 3.96 50.40
N PRO A 472 33.65 3.49 50.34
CA PRO A 472 34.00 2.08 50.16
C PRO A 472 33.28 1.11 51.11
N ALA A 473 32.66 0.07 50.55
CA ALA A 473 31.94 -0.93 51.32
C ALA A 473 32.89 -1.99 51.91
N ILE A 474 33.26 -1.80 53.18
CA ILE A 474 34.18 -2.68 53.89
C ILE A 474 33.53 -4.04 54.23
N SER A 475 34.24 -5.12 53.94
CA SER A 475 33.80 -6.51 54.12
C SER A 475 34.94 -7.44 54.55
N ASN A 476 34.63 -8.68 54.92
CA ASN A 476 35.60 -9.75 55.16
C ASN A 476 36.71 -9.41 56.19
N ILE A 477 36.37 -8.64 57.24
CA ILE A 477 37.32 -8.26 58.29
C ILE A 477 37.71 -9.50 59.09
N VAL A 478 39.01 -9.79 59.13
CA VAL A 478 39.60 -10.90 59.91
C VAL A 478 40.75 -10.34 60.74
N ALA A 479 40.73 -10.62 62.05
CA ALA A 479 41.82 -10.34 62.97
C ALA A 479 42.54 -11.64 63.34
N THR A 480 43.85 -11.67 63.15
CA THR A 480 44.75 -12.78 63.51
C THR A 480 45.64 -12.34 64.67
N PRO A 481 45.21 -12.54 65.94
CA PRO A 481 45.93 -12.04 67.10
C PRO A 481 47.19 -12.85 67.38
N GLY A 482 48.31 -12.15 67.50
CA GLY A 482 49.53 -12.66 68.10
C GLY A 482 49.56 -12.40 69.60
N ARG A 483 50.78 -12.29 70.15
CA ARG A 483 51.00 -12.11 71.60
C ARG A 483 51.10 -10.64 72.00
N PHE A 484 51.71 -9.83 71.13
CA PHE A 484 51.96 -8.40 71.36
C PHE A 484 51.59 -7.57 70.11
N ASP A 485 50.81 -8.18 69.23
CA ASP A 485 50.56 -7.77 67.85
C ASP A 485 49.28 -8.44 67.32
N CYS A 486 48.75 -7.94 66.22
CA CYS A 486 47.61 -8.51 65.50
C CYS A 486 47.69 -8.12 64.02
N VAL A 487 47.46 -9.08 63.12
CA VAL A 487 47.31 -8.81 61.68
C VAL A 487 45.83 -8.71 61.36
N ILE A 488 45.41 -7.61 60.77
CA ILE A 488 44.02 -7.31 60.42
C ILE A 488 43.92 -7.17 58.90
N THR A 489 43.06 -7.99 58.29
CA THR A 489 42.82 -8.00 56.84
C THR A 489 41.35 -7.75 56.53
N TRP A 490 41.05 -7.05 55.45
CA TRP A 490 39.68 -6.81 54.98
C TRP A 490 39.66 -6.61 53.45
N ASN A 491 38.46 -6.53 52.87
CA ASN A 491 38.26 -6.21 51.45
C ASN A 491 37.29 -5.03 51.32
N THR A 492 37.46 -4.21 50.27
CA THR A 492 36.49 -3.22 49.80
C THR A 492 35.94 -3.62 48.43
N ASP A 493 34.82 -3.03 48.01
CA ASP A 493 34.26 -3.22 46.67
C ASP A 493 34.93 -2.34 45.59
N GLU A 494 35.73 -1.36 45.99
CA GLU A 494 36.53 -0.50 45.11
C GLU A 494 37.89 -0.10 45.73
N PRO A 495 38.90 0.31 44.92
CA PRO A 495 40.25 0.57 45.42
C PRO A 495 40.32 1.72 46.41
N ALA A 496 40.80 1.46 47.62
CA ALA A 496 40.82 2.42 48.71
C ALA A 496 42.11 2.33 49.55
N THR A 497 42.35 3.34 50.40
CA THR A 497 43.46 3.39 51.36
C THR A 497 43.26 2.41 52.52
N SER A 498 44.29 2.23 53.36
CA SER A 498 44.24 1.30 54.50
C SER A 498 44.61 1.96 55.83
N GLU A 499 43.68 2.01 56.79
CA GLU A 499 43.95 2.41 58.18
C GLU A 499 43.23 1.48 59.18
N VAL A 500 43.87 1.19 60.31
CA VAL A 500 43.25 0.52 61.47
C VAL A 500 43.31 1.45 62.68
N ARG A 501 42.19 1.61 63.40
CA ARG A 501 42.13 2.32 64.69
C ARG A 501 41.68 1.36 65.79
N TRP A 502 42.34 1.38 66.95
CA TRP A 502 42.06 0.44 68.05
C TRP A 502 42.19 1.04 69.46
N GLY A 503 41.63 0.33 70.44
CA GLY A 503 41.70 0.64 71.87
C GLY A 503 41.27 -0.52 72.75
N THR A 504 41.32 -0.35 74.07
CA THR A 504 40.95 -1.38 75.07
C THR A 504 39.53 -1.22 75.62
N SER A 505 38.80 -0.20 75.18
CA SER A 505 37.42 0.10 75.59
C SER A 505 36.51 0.16 74.36
N PRO A 506 35.32 -0.47 74.39
CA PRO A 506 34.35 -0.37 73.29
C PRO A 506 34.03 1.08 72.91
N GLY A 507 33.97 1.36 71.62
CA GLY A 507 33.69 2.67 71.05
C GLY A 507 34.81 3.71 71.19
N SER A 508 36.00 3.33 71.66
CA SER A 508 37.12 4.24 71.90
C SER A 508 38.42 3.73 71.28
N TYR A 509 38.89 4.42 70.24
CA TYR A 509 40.06 4.03 69.45
C TYR A 509 41.15 5.12 69.51
N PRO A 510 41.86 5.28 70.64
CA PRO A 510 42.88 6.32 70.81
C PRO A 510 44.18 6.05 70.03
N TYR A 511 44.34 4.87 69.43
CA TYR A 511 45.51 4.49 68.65
C TYR A 511 45.10 4.23 67.19
N SER A 512 45.96 4.58 66.24
CA SER A 512 45.80 4.22 64.84
C SER A 512 47.12 3.91 64.15
N THR A 513 47.05 3.20 63.03
CA THR A 513 48.18 3.03 62.12
C THR A 513 48.38 4.33 61.32
N PRO A 514 49.59 4.58 60.79
CA PRO A 514 49.70 5.44 59.61
C PRO A 514 48.75 4.94 58.52
N VAL A 515 48.11 5.86 57.80
CA VAL A 515 47.30 5.53 56.63
C VAL A 515 48.25 5.04 55.52
N ASP A 516 48.00 3.85 54.98
CA ASP A 516 48.64 3.41 53.74
C ASP A 516 47.86 4.00 52.55
N PRO A 517 48.48 4.90 51.74
CA PRO A 517 47.83 5.56 50.62
C PRO A 517 47.75 4.67 49.37
N THR A 518 48.25 3.42 49.40
CA THR A 518 48.15 2.51 48.25
C THR A 518 46.71 2.03 48.08
N LEU A 519 46.13 2.34 46.92
CA LEU A 519 44.74 2.02 46.60
C LEU A 519 44.61 0.55 46.18
N VAL A 520 44.01 -0.26 47.04
CA VAL A 520 43.81 -1.70 46.85
C VAL A 520 42.38 -2.10 47.24
N THR A 521 41.93 -3.28 46.83
CA THR A 521 40.63 -3.87 47.22
C THR A 521 40.75 -5.00 48.25
N SER A 522 41.99 -5.37 48.60
CA SER A 522 42.29 -6.36 49.63
C SER A 522 43.45 -5.83 50.47
N HIS A 523 43.19 -5.63 51.75
CA HIS A 523 43.99 -4.83 52.67
C HIS A 523 44.58 -5.72 53.76
N SER A 524 45.76 -5.35 54.26
CA SER A 524 46.44 -6.07 55.33
C SER A 524 47.31 -5.12 56.15
N MET A 525 46.91 -4.84 57.39
CA MET A 525 47.64 -3.99 58.33
C MET A 525 48.04 -4.77 59.57
N THR A 526 49.24 -4.51 60.10
CA THR A 526 49.70 -5.11 61.36
C THR A 526 49.76 -4.04 62.44
N ILE A 527 49.09 -4.28 63.56
CA ILE A 527 49.19 -3.45 64.77
C ILE A 527 50.09 -4.15 65.79
N SER A 528 50.91 -3.39 66.51
CA SER A 528 52.00 -3.90 67.36
C SER A 528 52.14 -3.12 68.66
N GLY A 529 52.79 -3.71 69.67
CA GLY A 529 52.95 -3.07 70.98
C GLY A 529 51.74 -3.27 71.88
N LEU A 530 50.98 -4.35 71.65
CA LEU A 530 49.81 -4.72 72.43
C LEU A 530 50.21 -5.46 73.71
N ASP A 531 49.40 -5.36 74.76
CA ASP A 531 49.53 -6.18 75.97
C ASP A 531 49.01 -7.60 75.73
N ALA A 532 49.66 -8.59 76.34
CA ALA A 532 49.35 -10.02 76.18
C ALA A 532 48.20 -10.50 77.08
N GLY A 533 47.21 -11.18 76.50
CA GLY A 533 45.97 -11.59 77.18
C GLY A 533 44.88 -10.52 77.21
N THR A 534 45.11 -9.37 76.56
CA THR A 534 44.24 -8.20 76.60
C THR A 534 43.27 -8.19 75.42
N THR A 535 42.01 -7.83 75.69
CA THR A 535 40.99 -7.62 74.65
C THR A 535 41.14 -6.22 74.07
N TYR A 536 41.14 -6.13 72.75
CA TYR A 536 41.15 -4.89 71.99
C TYR A 536 39.93 -4.81 71.08
N TYR A 537 39.42 -3.59 70.94
CA TYR A 537 38.34 -3.23 70.02
C TYR A 537 38.93 -2.36 68.91
N PHE A 538 38.47 -2.54 67.68
CA PHE A 538 39.00 -1.85 66.52
C PHE A 538 37.95 -1.58 65.45
N ILE A 539 38.24 -0.59 64.61
CA ILE A 539 37.60 -0.33 63.33
C ILE A 539 38.67 -0.24 62.24
N VAL A 540 38.29 -0.52 61.01
CA VAL A 540 39.11 -0.22 59.84
C VAL A 540 38.47 0.92 59.04
N VAL A 541 39.31 1.77 58.46
CA VAL A 541 38.91 2.94 57.67
C VAL A 541 39.60 2.84 56.32
N SER A 542 38.85 3.09 55.25
CA SER A 542 39.31 3.03 53.87
C SER A 542 38.71 4.19 53.08
N GLU A 543 39.56 5.04 52.52
CA GLU A 543 39.20 6.23 51.75
C GLU A 543 39.45 5.97 50.26
N ASP A 544 38.50 6.34 49.40
CA ASP A 544 38.57 6.13 47.96
C ASP A 544 39.43 7.19 47.22
N THR A 545 39.37 7.21 45.89
CA THR A 545 40.02 8.24 45.05
C THR A 545 39.38 9.62 45.13
N THR A 546 38.14 9.71 45.62
CA THR A 546 37.31 10.92 45.70
C THR A 546 37.41 11.62 47.06
N GLY A 547 37.95 10.93 48.08
CA GLY A 547 38.11 11.42 49.45
C GLY A 547 37.00 10.97 50.40
N ASP A 548 36.13 10.05 49.97
CA ASP A 548 35.03 9.53 50.77
C ASP A 548 35.49 8.29 51.57
N ALA A 549 35.36 8.38 52.89
CA ALA A 549 35.91 7.38 53.82
C ALA A 549 34.85 6.40 54.35
N GLY A 550 34.97 5.13 53.94
CA GLY A 550 34.25 4.01 54.56
C GLY A 550 34.84 3.70 55.94
N THR A 551 33.97 3.38 56.90
CA THR A 551 34.37 2.93 58.25
C THR A 551 33.60 1.68 58.64
N SER A 552 34.27 0.67 59.17
CA SER A 552 33.62 -0.58 59.59
C SER A 552 32.77 -0.41 60.85
N ALA A 553 31.86 -1.36 61.07
CA ALA A 553 31.39 -1.64 62.43
C ALA A 553 32.56 -2.05 63.34
N GLU A 554 32.39 -1.84 64.66
CA GLU A 554 33.38 -2.28 65.65
C GLU A 554 33.58 -3.80 65.59
N GLN A 555 34.85 -4.20 65.62
CA GLN A 555 35.32 -5.57 65.76
C GLN A 555 36.19 -5.68 67.02
N TRP A 556 36.46 -6.90 67.47
CA TRP A 556 37.32 -7.14 68.62
C TRP A 556 38.17 -8.39 68.45
N PHE A 557 39.29 -8.44 69.17
CA PHE A 557 40.13 -9.62 69.33
C PHE A 557 40.75 -9.65 70.72
N GLN A 558 41.33 -10.78 71.12
CA GLN A 558 42.12 -10.90 72.35
C GLN A 558 43.51 -11.42 72.00
N THR A 559 44.56 -10.78 72.50
CA THR A 559 45.94 -11.24 72.31
C THR A 559 46.22 -12.51 73.10
N LEU A 560 47.20 -13.30 72.67
CA LEU A 560 47.55 -14.57 73.31
C LEU A 560 48.07 -14.35 74.75
N PRO A 561 47.53 -15.05 75.77
CA PRO A 561 47.88 -14.85 77.17
C PRO A 561 49.33 -15.25 77.46
N ARG A 562 50.02 -14.51 78.35
CA ARG A 562 51.36 -14.88 78.83
C ARG A 562 51.36 -16.32 79.36
N THR A 563 52.43 -17.07 79.11
CA THR A 563 52.60 -18.46 79.56
C THR A 563 53.83 -18.60 80.46
N VAL A 564 53.81 -19.62 81.31
CA VAL A 564 55.03 -20.14 81.98
C VAL A 564 56.05 -20.53 80.90
N PRO A 565 57.37 -20.38 81.12
CA PRO A 565 58.37 -20.74 80.12
C PRO A 565 58.33 -22.26 79.84
N PRO A 566 58.65 -22.72 78.63
CA PRO A 566 58.91 -24.14 78.39
C PRO A 566 60.15 -24.58 79.16
N ALA A 567 60.33 -25.89 79.32
CA ALA A 567 61.56 -26.44 79.90
C ALA A 567 62.79 -25.99 79.09
N PRO A 568 63.91 -25.62 79.74
CA PRO A 568 65.16 -25.42 79.04
C PRO A 568 65.60 -26.74 78.37
N LEU A 569 66.09 -26.65 77.13
CA LEU A 569 66.48 -27.82 76.35
C LEU A 569 67.99 -28.01 76.35
N ASN A 570 68.46 -29.19 75.95
CA ASN A 570 69.88 -29.47 75.71
C ASN A 570 70.82 -29.10 76.87
N LEU A 571 70.39 -29.36 78.12
CA LEU A 571 71.28 -29.32 79.27
C LEU A 571 72.45 -30.29 79.04
N ARG A 572 73.67 -29.84 79.29
CA ARG A 572 74.90 -30.63 79.15
C ARG A 572 75.98 -30.14 80.11
N VAL A 573 76.87 -31.06 80.47
CA VAL A 573 78.08 -30.80 81.28
C VAL A 573 79.30 -30.69 80.36
N GLU A 574 80.12 -29.66 80.56
CA GLU A 574 81.45 -29.52 79.97
C GLU A 574 82.51 -29.49 81.09
N ARG A 575 83.60 -30.27 80.94
CA ARG A 575 84.66 -30.39 81.95
C ARG A 575 85.68 -29.26 81.82
N LEU A 576 85.94 -28.55 82.92
CA LEU A 576 86.91 -27.44 82.96
C LEU A 576 88.34 -27.98 83.16
N ILE A 577 89.07 -28.20 82.05
CA ILE A 577 90.45 -28.71 82.08
C ILE A 577 91.37 -27.72 82.81
N GLY A 578 92.13 -28.22 83.79
CA GLY A 578 93.18 -27.46 84.49
C GLY A 578 92.74 -26.68 85.73
N ARG A 579 91.47 -26.78 86.15
CA ARG A 579 90.97 -26.28 87.45
C ARG A 579 90.25 -27.41 88.16
N GLY A 580 90.84 -27.94 89.24
CA GLY A 580 90.35 -29.15 89.90
C GLY A 580 88.90 -29.03 90.38
N ASN A 581 88.13 -30.12 90.22
CA ASN A 581 86.77 -30.32 90.73
C ASN A 581 85.79 -29.16 90.41
N LYS A 582 85.68 -28.75 89.13
CA LYS A 582 84.67 -27.76 88.67
C LYS A 582 84.04 -28.19 87.34
N VAL A 583 82.71 -28.07 87.25
CA VAL A 583 81.91 -28.37 86.06
C VAL A 583 81.29 -27.11 85.48
N LYS A 584 81.03 -27.12 84.16
CA LYS A 584 80.30 -26.08 83.45
C LYS A 584 79.00 -26.65 82.90
N LEU A 585 77.89 -25.99 83.18
CA LEU A 585 76.54 -26.40 82.78
C LEU A 585 75.99 -25.41 81.74
N LEU A 586 75.51 -25.95 80.62
CA LEU A 586 74.99 -25.18 79.48
C LEU A 586 73.66 -25.78 79.02
N TRP A 587 72.73 -24.93 78.60
CA TRP A 587 71.42 -25.31 78.05
C TRP A 587 71.04 -24.38 76.90
N ASP A 588 69.91 -24.63 76.23
CA ASP A 588 69.31 -23.70 75.27
C ASP A 588 68.33 -22.77 76.01
N PRO A 589 68.37 -21.44 75.78
CA PRO A 589 67.48 -20.50 76.47
C PRO A 589 66.00 -20.79 76.24
N ALA A 590 65.22 -20.81 77.32
CA ALA A 590 63.77 -20.95 77.25
C ALA A 590 63.13 -19.58 76.93
N PRO A 591 62.26 -19.46 75.89
CA PRO A 591 61.56 -18.23 75.62
C PRO A 591 60.68 -17.81 76.80
N MET A 592 60.60 -16.50 77.04
CA MET A 592 59.87 -15.88 78.16
C MET A 592 60.41 -16.21 79.58
N ALA A 593 61.58 -16.83 79.71
CA ALA A 593 62.25 -17.00 81.01
C ALA A 593 62.86 -15.68 81.51
N LEU A 594 62.53 -15.30 82.74
CA LEU A 594 63.18 -14.19 83.46
C LEU A 594 64.42 -14.69 84.25
N GLY A 595 64.49 -15.98 84.53
CA GLY A 595 65.62 -16.63 85.14
C GLY A 595 65.59 -18.15 85.03
N TYR A 596 66.63 -18.77 85.57
CA TYR A 596 66.79 -20.21 85.69
C TYR A 596 67.11 -20.58 87.13
N THR A 597 66.79 -21.82 87.53
CA THR A 597 67.26 -22.41 88.79
C THR A 597 67.86 -23.77 88.50
N LEU A 598 69.06 -23.99 89.04
CA LEU A 598 69.87 -25.18 88.82
C LEU A 598 69.76 -26.11 90.03
N TYR A 599 69.57 -27.40 89.77
CA TYR A 599 69.45 -28.42 90.81
C TYR A 599 70.50 -29.52 90.63
N SER A 600 70.93 -30.10 91.74
CA SER A 600 71.85 -31.24 91.78
C SER A 600 71.40 -32.32 92.75
N LEU A 601 71.65 -33.58 92.42
CA LEU A 601 71.50 -34.74 93.29
C LEU A 601 72.85 -35.46 93.44
N ASP A 602 73.26 -35.75 94.67
CA ASP A 602 74.44 -36.57 94.99
C ASP A 602 74.05 -38.06 94.91
N LEU A 603 74.46 -38.75 93.85
CA LEU A 603 74.09 -40.14 93.61
C LEU A 603 74.90 -41.14 94.45
N LEU A 604 75.88 -40.68 95.24
CA LEU A 604 76.66 -41.51 96.16
C LEU A 604 76.07 -41.54 97.58
N ASP A 605 75.17 -40.61 97.91
CA ASP A 605 74.43 -40.57 99.17
C ASP A 605 73.00 -41.10 98.94
N PRO A 606 72.69 -42.36 99.29
CA PRO A 606 71.36 -42.94 99.08
C PRO A 606 70.25 -42.31 99.95
N GLY A 607 70.59 -41.35 100.84
CA GLY A 607 69.65 -40.50 101.55
C GLY A 607 69.51 -39.07 100.99
N ALA A 608 70.25 -38.72 99.92
CA ALA A 608 70.18 -37.38 99.34
C ALA A 608 68.86 -37.15 98.58
N GLY A 609 68.39 -35.90 98.65
CA GLY A 609 67.35 -35.37 97.77
C GLY A 609 67.93 -34.27 96.89
N TRP A 610 67.15 -33.84 95.89
CA TRP A 610 67.51 -32.73 95.01
C TRP A 610 67.73 -31.43 95.80
N VAL A 611 68.87 -30.78 95.58
CA VAL A 611 69.23 -29.49 96.19
C VAL A 611 69.35 -28.44 95.09
N ALA A 612 68.74 -27.26 95.30
CA ALA A 612 68.96 -26.11 94.43
C ALA A 612 70.37 -25.56 94.66
N LEU A 613 71.22 -25.61 93.63
CA LEU A 613 72.57 -25.04 93.66
C LEU A 613 72.53 -23.51 93.68
N THR A 614 71.74 -22.94 92.76
CA THR A 614 71.68 -21.49 92.56
C THR A 614 70.49 -21.08 91.68
N SER A 615 70.17 -19.79 91.71
CA SER A 615 69.24 -19.16 90.77
C SER A 615 69.93 -18.02 90.02
N LEU A 616 69.62 -17.94 88.72
CA LEU A 616 70.35 -17.16 87.73
C LEU A 616 69.37 -16.27 86.93
N PRO A 617 69.77 -15.06 86.49
CA PRO A 617 68.94 -14.25 85.60
C PRO A 617 68.80 -14.90 84.22
N GLY A 618 67.79 -14.50 83.44
CA GLY A 618 67.47 -15.11 82.13
C GLY A 618 68.56 -14.99 81.06
N SER A 619 69.58 -14.14 81.29
CA SER A 619 70.78 -13.98 80.48
C SER A 619 71.97 -14.84 80.92
N ALA A 620 71.92 -15.47 82.10
CA ALA A 620 73.04 -16.22 82.66
C ALA A 620 73.03 -17.68 82.19
N ASN A 621 73.68 -17.88 81.04
CA ASN A 621 74.03 -19.15 80.43
C ASN A 621 75.34 -18.90 79.66
N PRO A 622 76.44 -19.63 79.92
CA PRO A 622 76.57 -20.82 80.76
C PRO A 622 76.76 -20.53 82.26
N TYR A 623 76.54 -21.55 83.09
CA TYR A 623 76.90 -21.54 84.52
C TYR A 623 78.19 -22.32 84.77
N GLU A 624 79.05 -21.84 85.66
CA GLU A 624 80.26 -22.53 86.12
C GLU A 624 80.16 -22.76 87.63
N ASP A 625 80.19 -24.03 88.05
CA ASP A 625 80.18 -24.40 89.46
C ASP A 625 81.53 -24.06 90.10
N THR A 626 81.47 -23.30 91.18
CA THR A 626 82.65 -22.66 91.76
C THR A 626 83.35 -23.45 92.84
N GLU A 627 82.79 -24.51 93.45
CA GLU A 627 83.54 -25.45 94.31
C GLU A 627 82.68 -26.61 94.83
N PHE A 628 83.03 -27.87 94.47
CA PHE A 628 82.56 -29.04 95.22
C PHE A 628 83.19 -29.02 96.62
N VAL A 629 82.37 -28.80 97.66
CA VAL A 629 82.84 -28.74 99.04
C VAL A 629 83.42 -30.09 99.48
N ASP A 630 84.69 -30.08 99.88
CA ASP A 630 85.47 -31.24 100.30
C ASP A 630 84.84 -31.90 101.55
N GLY A 631 84.44 -33.18 101.45
CA GLY A 631 83.85 -33.91 102.59
C GLY A 631 82.94 -35.10 102.27
N ARG A 632 82.42 -35.22 101.03
CA ARG A 632 81.59 -36.35 100.59
C ARG A 632 82.30 -37.17 99.52
N TYR A 633 83.09 -38.16 99.95
CA TYR A 633 83.71 -39.12 99.04
C TYR A 633 83.02 -40.48 99.14
N GLY A 634 82.61 -41.04 98.00
CA GLY A 634 82.35 -42.48 97.91
C GLY A 634 83.61 -43.30 98.20
N PRO A 635 83.50 -44.63 98.39
CA PRO A 635 84.59 -45.51 98.88
C PRO A 635 85.87 -45.57 98.04
N HIS A 636 85.95 -44.85 96.91
CA HIS A 636 87.12 -44.75 96.03
C HIS A 636 87.49 -43.30 95.62
N GLY A 637 86.97 -42.27 96.28
CA GLY A 637 87.32 -40.87 95.97
C GLY A 637 86.63 -40.31 94.71
N THR A 638 85.50 -40.89 94.33
CA THR A 638 84.66 -40.49 93.19
C THR A 638 83.57 -39.52 93.62
N TYR A 639 83.17 -38.63 92.70
CA TYR A 639 81.93 -37.85 92.73
C TYR A 639 80.99 -38.34 91.62
N HIS A 640 79.70 -38.41 91.92
CA HIS A 640 78.65 -38.76 90.95
C HIS A 640 77.44 -37.85 91.24
N PHE A 641 77.19 -36.90 90.35
CA PHE A 641 76.08 -35.96 90.48
C PHE A 641 75.16 -36.05 89.26
N GLU A 642 73.87 -35.88 89.47
CA GLU A 642 72.89 -35.61 88.41
C GLU A 642 72.43 -34.16 88.51
N TYR A 643 72.20 -33.51 87.36
CA TYR A 643 71.78 -32.11 87.27
C TYR A 643 70.55 -31.93 86.39
N TYR A 644 69.67 -31.00 86.78
CA TYR A 644 68.67 -30.42 85.89
C TYR A 644 68.57 -28.90 86.06
N VAL A 645 67.96 -28.24 85.07
CA VAL A 645 67.65 -26.81 85.11
C VAL A 645 66.17 -26.58 84.84
N VAL A 646 65.56 -25.62 85.54
CA VAL A 646 64.23 -25.09 85.24
C VAL A 646 64.32 -23.62 84.88
N ALA A 647 63.50 -23.18 83.93
CA ALA A 647 63.26 -21.78 83.66
C ALA A 647 62.11 -21.26 84.52
N TRP A 648 62.10 -19.97 84.84
CA TRP A 648 60.99 -19.34 85.56
C TRP A 648 60.69 -17.94 85.07
N ASN A 649 59.44 -17.50 85.25
CA ASN A 649 59.00 -16.12 85.08
C ASN A 649 57.93 -15.76 86.12
N GLU A 650 57.32 -14.59 85.99
CA GLU A 650 56.25 -14.09 86.88
C GLU A 650 55.06 -15.05 87.06
N LEU A 651 54.83 -15.97 86.12
CA LEU A 651 53.73 -16.93 86.15
C LEU A 651 54.08 -18.28 86.77
N GLY A 652 55.36 -18.57 87.00
CA GLY A 652 55.82 -19.82 87.60
C GLY A 652 57.07 -20.41 86.97
N VAL A 653 57.28 -21.69 87.29
CA VAL A 653 58.47 -22.48 86.93
C VAL A 653 58.11 -23.50 85.85
N SER A 654 59.00 -23.69 84.88
CA SER A 654 58.85 -24.69 83.82
C SER A 654 58.90 -26.11 84.36
N ALA A 655 58.59 -27.09 83.50
CA ALA A 655 59.07 -28.46 83.72
C ALA A 655 60.61 -28.49 83.71
N GLU A 656 61.17 -29.55 84.29
CA GLU A 656 62.61 -29.83 84.31
C GLU A 656 63.16 -30.00 82.89
N SER A 657 64.42 -29.59 82.68
CA SER A 657 65.19 -29.96 81.48
C SER A 657 65.40 -31.47 81.40
N ASN A 658 66.08 -31.93 80.33
CA ASN A 658 66.75 -33.22 80.42
C ASN A 658 67.72 -33.22 81.62
N HIS A 659 67.82 -34.36 82.31
CA HIS A 659 68.80 -34.57 83.37
C HIS A 659 70.16 -34.92 82.76
N VAL A 660 71.24 -34.62 83.46
CA VAL A 660 72.63 -34.93 83.03
C VAL A 660 73.45 -35.42 84.22
N GLU A 661 73.98 -36.63 84.11
CA GLU A 661 74.95 -37.18 85.07
C GLU A 661 76.38 -36.70 84.76
N HIS A 662 77.16 -36.42 85.81
CA HIS A 662 78.61 -36.22 85.78
C HIS A 662 79.28 -37.16 86.78
N ILE A 663 80.27 -37.93 86.32
CA ILE A 663 81.06 -38.85 87.13
C ILE A 663 82.54 -38.48 87.01
N GLU A 664 83.21 -38.27 88.14
CA GLU A 664 84.64 -37.96 88.15
C GLU A 664 85.34 -38.59 89.36
N SER A 665 86.35 -39.41 89.11
CA SER A 665 87.16 -40.09 90.13
C SER A 665 88.48 -39.37 90.37
N LYS A 666 88.89 -39.19 91.63
CA LYS A 666 90.30 -38.89 91.96
C LYS A 666 91.19 -40.03 91.45
N LEU A 667 92.16 -39.67 90.61
CA LEU A 667 93.35 -40.44 90.25
C LEU A 667 94.56 -39.85 90.97
#